data_AF-A0A366EEZ6-F1
#
_entry.id   AF-A0A366EEZ6-F1
#
_cell.length_a   1.000
_cell.length_b   1.000
_cell.length_c   1.000
_cell.angle_alpha   90.00
_cell.angle_beta   90.00
_cell.angle_gamma   90.00
#
_symmetry.space_group_name_H-M   'P 1'
#
loop_
_entity.id
_entity.type
_entity.pdbx_description
1 polymer ?
#
loop_
_entity_poly.entity_id
_entity_poly.type
_entity_poly.pdbx_seq_one_letter_code
_entity_poly.pdbx_strand_id
1 'polypeptide(L)'
;MHLIRKRLILLLFIAVLFLPITLYGEGNEVMAEPETPTFENASVHDPSIIQDRDSGMYYVFGSHIAAAKSENLINWNNFTNGYKTPGNTLYGNLSENLAASFEWAGEDDADSSGGFAVWAPDVFWNKDYVNEDGSKGAYMIYYSVSSTYIRSAIGVAVSQDIEGPYKYVDTIMYSGFHNEEAYDANSDVNKHWENTNLSDLIEEGVIDEVNPDWFTEEGAYNNSLYTNAIDANILYDENGKLWMTYGSWSGGTFVLELDKETGLPIYPGEDGQTSDGRMIDRYFGTKIAGGYGRSGEGTYAVYDEATGYYYLYITYGGLASDGGYQIRQFRSENIDGPYVDAAGNQAVFPESFDMGVGNFPGNDDHKQIGNKMIGNFLFERALGEAGEGIGTGYVSPGHNSYLIDDDLGKEFLVTHTRFPQQGEMHEVRVHQTFKNSNNWPVPTPYRYAGETIKPVDEATITGDYKYINHGKEITGDITTSSWISFNKDGSISGAVTGTWRKYDDYRAEVNVDGETYDGVFIKQWDPTAEAWAMTFSAMSGDGVVIWGSHAVNGSDQDIIDGIKQELSERFADPVISDIALPTTGTKGATITWESAQPAIIATDGTVNRPTGEDATVDMTATILLGEMKEEVTIPITVKAAKEGKLTAWYNFDDGLGDQSGNQEDATVTGNRIDNEGGEITFAEGKTGKASQFDGNTGLRLADGLISDDSYSISLWVNPEELTEYSTTFFGARTENNWISFVPETSWGNTMVWSHNGDDWYDVATDSTIPVNQWSHLALTVDDGTATFYINGEERFTGEDFPNIFTSVDGAFSLGVNYWDTPFKGLMDEVRVYDGVALPSDEITMLYENPGGPAEQPEEEAGEEGPSDEELPDETIVDEEDSSGSDSTIGEMGGQTDNQQQNQQDGNQLPHTSTNMFTYLLIGVGLLVIGGITYFVWRRKYKRI
;
A
#
# COMPACT_ATOMS: atom_id res chain seq x y z
N MET A 1 6.92 72.52 56.78
CA MET A 1 5.46 72.76 56.87
C MET A 1 4.81 71.91 55.78
N HIS A 2 4.42 70.70 56.13
CA HIS A 2 3.02 70.34 56.45
C HIS A 2 2.14 70.21 55.18
N LEU A 3 2.29 69.09 54.49
CA LEU A 3 1.15 68.24 54.11
C LEU A 3 1.66 66.80 53.88
N ILE A 4 1.93 66.17 55.02
CA ILE A 4 2.04 64.72 55.22
C ILE A 4 0.61 64.20 55.47
N ARG A 5 0.35 62.94 55.05
CA ARG A 5 -0.82 62.07 55.35
C ARG A 5 -2.03 62.21 54.42
N LYS A 6 -2.03 61.40 53.35
CA LYS A 6 -2.88 60.20 53.19
C LYS A 6 -2.95 59.82 51.71
N ARG A 7 -2.17 58.79 51.33
CA ARG A 7 -2.36 57.80 50.23
C ARG A 7 -1.00 57.22 49.79
N LEU A 8 -0.22 56.79 50.79
CA LEU A 8 1.00 56.01 50.60
C LEU A 8 1.05 54.88 51.64
N ILE A 9 -0.07 54.16 51.79
CA ILE A 9 -0.22 52.94 52.60
C ILE A 9 -1.27 52.07 51.90
N LEU A 10 -0.93 51.52 50.73
CA LEU A 10 -1.61 50.33 50.15
C LEU A 10 -0.90 49.70 48.93
N LEU A 11 0.36 50.06 48.63
CA LEU A 11 1.11 49.48 47.50
C LEU A 11 2.55 49.11 47.91
N LEU A 12 2.74 48.79 49.19
CA LEU A 12 4.02 48.35 49.76
C LEU A 12 3.82 47.14 50.69
N PHE A 13 2.81 46.31 50.38
CA PHE A 13 2.47 45.07 51.09
C PHE A 13 2.30 43.86 50.14
N ILE A 14 2.69 43.97 48.87
CA ILE A 14 2.76 42.86 47.90
C ILE A 14 4.08 42.98 47.10
N ALA A 15 5.21 42.98 47.83
CA ALA A 15 6.55 42.98 47.22
C ALA A 15 7.61 42.31 48.12
N VAL A 16 7.20 41.49 49.10
CA VAL A 16 8.12 40.75 50.01
C VAL A 16 7.59 39.34 50.33
N LEU A 17 6.98 38.67 49.35
CA LEU A 17 6.74 37.23 49.35
C LEU A 17 7.18 36.74 47.97
N PHE A 18 8.02 35.70 47.93
CA PHE A 18 8.85 35.23 46.80
C PHE A 18 10.29 35.76 46.74
N LEU A 19 11.03 35.57 47.83
CA LEU A 19 12.44 35.19 47.75
C LEU A 19 12.49 33.66 47.60
N PRO A 20 13.05 33.08 46.52
CA PRO A 20 13.36 31.65 46.51
C PRO A 20 14.47 31.39 47.53
N ILE A 21 14.13 30.57 48.52
CA ILE A 21 15.08 29.96 49.45
C ILE A 21 15.89 28.98 48.62
N THR A 22 17.19 29.20 48.48
CA THR A 22 18.14 28.19 48.02
C THR A 22 18.24 27.08 49.07
N LEU A 23 17.37 26.08 48.95
CA LEU A 23 17.56 24.78 49.56
C LEU A 23 18.56 24.00 48.69
N TYR A 24 19.77 23.82 49.22
CA TYR A 24 20.62 22.70 48.82
C TYR A 24 19.90 21.41 49.25
N GLY A 25 19.04 20.90 48.38
CA GLY A 25 18.60 19.51 48.38
C GLY A 25 19.26 18.83 47.19
N GLU A 26 19.88 17.68 47.41
CA GLU A 26 20.22 16.74 46.35
C GLU A 26 18.91 16.39 45.62
N GLY A 27 18.66 17.08 44.51
CA GLY A 27 17.51 16.84 43.66
C GLY A 27 17.82 15.67 42.75
N ASN A 28 17.14 14.54 42.96
CA ASN A 28 16.80 13.67 41.85
C ASN A 28 15.98 14.52 40.87
N GLU A 29 16.59 14.96 39.77
CA GLU A 29 15.84 15.41 38.60
C GLU A 29 15.02 14.21 38.13
N VAL A 30 13.75 14.17 38.51
CA VAL A 30 12.77 13.36 37.80
C VAL A 30 12.63 14.05 36.45
N MET A 31 13.35 13.56 35.45
CA MET A 31 13.19 14.03 34.08
C MET A 31 11.72 13.89 33.71
N ALA A 32 11.09 14.98 33.27
CA ALA A 32 9.74 14.93 32.74
C ALA A 32 9.70 13.93 31.57
N GLU A 33 8.68 13.07 31.55
CA GLU A 33 8.39 12.23 30.37
C GLU A 33 8.27 13.14 29.13
N PRO A 34 8.81 12.74 27.96
CA PRO A 34 8.68 13.54 26.75
C PRO A 34 7.20 13.71 26.38
N GLU A 35 6.85 14.83 25.73
CA GLU A 35 5.48 15.05 25.26
C GLU A 35 5.06 13.96 24.27
N THR A 36 3.79 13.60 24.29
CA THR A 36 3.18 12.69 23.31
C THR A 36 3.27 13.32 21.91
N PRO A 37 3.93 12.68 20.94
CA PRO A 37 4.03 13.21 19.58
C PRO A 37 2.69 13.13 18.85
N THR A 38 2.44 14.10 17.98
CA THR A 38 1.35 14.06 16.99
C THR A 38 1.97 13.94 15.60
N PHE A 39 1.33 13.19 14.70
CA PHE A 39 1.82 12.96 13.35
C PHE A 39 0.80 13.42 12.31
N GLU A 40 1.28 14.12 11.30
CA GLU A 40 0.56 14.40 10.05
C GLU A 40 1.37 13.77 8.91
N ASN A 41 0.75 12.85 8.18
CA ASN A 41 1.43 12.10 7.12
C ASN A 41 1.21 12.75 5.75
N ALA A 42 2.15 12.48 4.84
CA ALA A 42 2.07 12.85 3.44
C ALA A 42 2.43 11.64 2.57
N SER A 43 1.73 11.48 1.44
CA SER A 43 2.05 10.51 0.39
C SER A 43 2.89 11.19 -0.68
N VAL A 44 4.20 11.00 -0.58
CA VAL A 44 5.20 11.41 -1.58
C VAL A 44 6.04 10.17 -1.89
N HIS A 45 5.88 9.61 -3.09
CA HIS A 45 6.68 8.48 -3.56
C HIS A 45 8.08 8.99 -3.93
N ASP A 46 9.12 8.21 -3.68
CA ASP A 46 10.53 8.58 -3.95
C ASP A 46 10.97 9.93 -3.32
N PRO A 47 10.82 10.11 -1.99
CA PRO A 47 11.03 11.41 -1.37
C PRO A 47 12.51 11.79 -1.31
N SER A 48 12.91 12.83 -2.04
CA SER A 48 14.20 13.51 -1.86
C SER A 48 14.11 14.69 -0.89
N ILE A 49 14.81 14.55 0.25
CA ILE A 49 14.84 15.51 1.36
C ILE A 49 15.81 16.67 1.09
N ILE A 50 15.36 17.89 1.38
CA ILE A 50 16.19 19.09 1.45
C ILE A 50 15.71 19.99 2.60
N GLN A 51 16.63 20.63 3.32
CA GLN A 51 16.33 21.73 4.21
C GLN A 51 16.62 23.06 3.50
N ASP A 52 15.61 23.92 3.37
CA ASP A 52 15.83 25.29 2.94
C ASP A 52 16.57 26.04 4.07
N ARG A 53 17.82 26.41 3.83
CA ARG A 53 18.68 27.06 4.85
C ARG A 53 18.19 28.45 5.24
N ASP A 54 17.41 29.12 4.40
CA ASP A 54 16.90 30.46 4.70
C ASP A 54 15.69 30.42 5.65
N SER A 55 14.76 29.48 5.46
CA SER A 55 13.57 29.34 6.32
C SER A 55 13.72 28.31 7.45
N GLY A 56 14.64 27.34 7.32
CA GLY A 56 14.77 26.18 8.19
C GLY A 56 13.70 25.10 7.95
N MET A 57 12.85 25.25 6.93
CA MET A 57 11.80 24.30 6.56
C MET A 57 12.40 23.11 5.82
N TYR A 58 11.94 21.90 6.16
CA TYR A 58 12.27 20.68 5.43
C TYR A 58 11.26 20.43 4.32
N TYR A 59 11.73 19.97 3.18
CA TYR A 59 10.93 19.62 2.02
C TYR A 59 11.29 18.22 1.55
N VAL A 60 10.29 17.47 1.12
CA VAL A 60 10.48 16.27 0.29
C VAL A 60 9.85 16.50 -1.07
N PHE A 61 10.61 16.22 -2.13
CA PHE A 61 10.15 16.21 -3.51
C PHE A 61 10.18 14.78 -4.03
N GLY A 62 9.14 14.35 -4.72
CA GLY A 62 9.02 12.98 -5.16
C GLY A 62 8.39 12.83 -6.53
N SER A 63 8.18 11.58 -6.91
CA SER A 63 7.51 11.19 -8.15
C SER A 63 6.11 11.79 -8.26
N HIS A 64 5.62 11.89 -9.49
CA HIS A 64 4.30 12.44 -9.82
C HIS A 64 4.11 13.91 -9.44
N ILE A 65 5.22 14.65 -9.35
CA ILE A 65 5.22 16.07 -8.98
C ILE A 65 4.58 16.24 -7.58
N ALA A 66 4.74 15.23 -6.72
CA ALA A 66 4.33 15.28 -5.33
C ALA A 66 5.43 15.94 -4.49
N ALA A 67 5.06 16.89 -3.64
CA ALA A 67 5.98 17.44 -2.66
C ALA A 67 5.26 17.86 -1.38
N ALA A 68 5.95 17.70 -0.26
CA ALA A 68 5.47 18.04 1.07
C ALA A 68 6.54 18.81 1.84
N LYS A 69 6.11 19.57 2.85
CA LYS A 69 7.00 20.33 3.73
C LYS A 69 6.69 20.12 5.20
N SER A 70 7.71 20.27 6.04
CA SER A 70 7.65 20.06 7.48
C SER A 70 8.58 21.01 8.22
N GLU A 71 8.16 21.52 9.37
CA GLU A 71 9.03 22.30 10.28
C GLU A 71 9.88 21.38 11.18
N ASN A 72 9.53 20.10 11.31
CA ASN A 72 10.06 19.24 12.37
C ASN A 72 10.33 17.79 11.94
N LEU A 73 10.19 17.45 10.66
CA LEU A 73 10.32 16.09 10.09
C LEU A 73 9.25 15.08 10.55
N ILE A 74 8.27 15.53 11.34
CA ILE A 74 7.22 14.69 11.95
C ILE A 74 5.87 14.96 11.27
N ASN A 75 5.50 16.24 11.14
CA ASN A 75 4.23 16.68 10.56
C ASN A 75 4.45 17.23 9.15
N TRP A 76 3.88 16.57 8.15
CA TRP A 76 4.07 16.88 6.74
C TRP A 76 2.82 17.47 6.12
N ASN A 77 2.99 18.54 5.33
CA ASN A 77 1.92 19.20 4.60
C ASN A 77 2.22 19.18 3.10
N ASN A 78 1.37 18.50 2.33
CA ASN A 78 1.42 18.51 0.86
C ASN A 78 1.11 19.92 0.33
N PHE A 79 1.87 20.39 -0.66
CA PHE A 79 1.64 21.71 -1.27
C PHE A 79 1.56 21.69 -2.80
N THR A 80 1.81 20.55 -3.43
CA THR A 80 1.71 20.39 -4.89
C THR A 80 0.36 19.86 -5.33
N ASN A 81 0.12 19.84 -6.64
CA ASN A 81 -1.13 19.47 -7.27
C ASN A 81 -0.96 18.39 -8.34
N GLY A 82 0.02 17.50 -8.15
CA GLY A 82 0.29 16.37 -9.03
C GLY A 82 0.61 16.78 -10.47
N TYR A 83 0.15 16.00 -11.45
CA TYR A 83 0.25 16.27 -12.89
C TYR A 83 -0.72 17.33 -13.44
N LYS A 84 -1.41 18.10 -12.59
CA LYS A 84 -2.31 19.15 -13.09
C LYS A 84 -1.56 20.10 -14.02
N THR A 85 -2.04 20.27 -15.24
CA THR A 85 -1.46 21.20 -16.22
C THR A 85 -2.52 21.75 -17.19
N PRO A 86 -2.44 23.04 -17.60
CA PRO A 86 -1.58 24.09 -17.06
C PRO A 86 -1.94 24.51 -15.63
N GLY A 87 -1.01 25.20 -14.94
CA GLY A 87 -1.17 25.61 -13.54
C GLY A 87 -0.62 24.57 -12.55
N ASN A 88 0.34 23.77 -12.99
CA ASN A 88 1.16 22.91 -12.16
C ASN A 88 1.93 23.75 -11.13
N THR A 89 2.00 23.30 -9.87
CA THR A 89 2.71 24.03 -8.81
C THR A 89 4.20 24.17 -9.12
N LEU A 90 4.85 23.08 -9.54
CA LEU A 90 6.30 23.07 -9.77
C LEU A 90 6.68 23.51 -11.17
N TYR A 91 5.87 23.23 -12.20
CA TYR A 91 6.29 23.44 -13.60
C TYR A 91 5.38 24.37 -14.41
N GLY A 92 4.35 24.97 -13.81
CA GLY A 92 3.43 25.86 -14.54
C GLY A 92 2.65 25.14 -15.65
N ASN A 93 3.00 25.39 -16.91
CA ASN A 93 2.47 24.60 -18.02
C ASN A 93 3.41 23.43 -18.29
N LEU A 94 3.09 22.25 -17.75
CA LEU A 94 3.98 21.08 -17.72
C LEU A 94 4.46 20.70 -19.14
N SER A 95 3.52 20.43 -20.06
CA SER A 95 3.80 20.05 -21.45
C SER A 95 4.63 21.09 -22.19
N GLU A 96 4.32 22.38 -22.04
CA GLU A 96 5.09 23.44 -22.72
C GLU A 96 6.47 23.67 -22.10
N ASN A 97 6.59 23.55 -20.77
CA ASN A 97 7.82 23.82 -20.05
C ASN A 97 8.84 22.69 -20.28
N LEU A 98 8.43 21.43 -20.12
CA LEU A 98 9.31 20.27 -20.23
C LEU A 98 9.26 19.59 -21.62
N ALA A 99 8.74 20.28 -22.63
CA ALA A 99 8.51 19.74 -23.98
C ALA A 99 9.72 19.01 -24.55
N ALA A 100 10.92 19.54 -24.38
CA ALA A 100 12.14 18.94 -24.91
C ALA A 100 12.48 17.58 -24.28
N SER A 101 12.20 17.38 -22.99
CA SER A 101 12.31 16.04 -22.39
C SER A 101 11.21 15.11 -22.88
N PHE A 102 9.99 15.64 -23.03
CA PHE A 102 8.82 14.90 -23.51
C PHE A 102 8.87 14.50 -24.99
N GLU A 103 9.70 15.15 -25.81
CA GLU A 103 9.99 14.69 -27.17
C GLU A 103 10.63 13.29 -27.18
N TRP A 104 11.29 12.88 -26.09
CA TRP A 104 11.89 11.56 -25.94
C TRP A 104 11.03 10.56 -25.17
N ALA A 105 10.46 10.95 -24.02
CA ALA A 105 9.69 10.05 -23.16
C ALA A 105 8.84 10.82 -22.13
N GLY A 106 7.81 10.17 -21.58
CA GLY A 106 7.10 10.57 -20.37
C GLY A 106 5.89 11.48 -20.54
N GLU A 107 5.44 11.76 -21.77
CA GLU A 107 4.16 12.42 -22.07
C GLU A 107 3.41 11.63 -23.14
N ASP A 108 2.25 11.06 -22.78
CA ASP A 108 1.33 10.37 -23.69
C ASP A 108 2.00 9.35 -24.66
N ASP A 109 2.96 8.58 -24.16
CA ASP A 109 3.81 7.72 -24.99
C ASP A 109 4.15 6.39 -24.31
N ALA A 110 3.87 5.27 -24.99
CA ALA A 110 4.05 3.90 -24.50
C ALA A 110 3.42 3.68 -23.10
N ASP A 111 4.23 3.40 -22.07
CA ASP A 111 3.71 3.14 -20.72
C ASP A 111 3.15 4.42 -20.04
N SER A 112 3.45 5.61 -20.58
CA SER A 112 2.90 6.89 -20.13
C SER A 112 1.70 7.37 -20.95
N SER A 113 1.16 6.53 -21.85
CA SER A 113 -0.02 6.86 -22.66
C SER A 113 -1.21 7.30 -21.79
N GLY A 114 -1.88 8.37 -22.21
CA GLY A 114 -2.99 8.99 -21.48
C GLY A 114 -2.59 9.94 -20.36
N GLY A 115 -1.29 10.10 -20.06
CA GLY A 115 -0.83 10.94 -18.95
C GLY A 115 0.64 11.34 -19.03
N PHE A 116 1.28 11.41 -17.85
CA PHE A 116 2.67 11.82 -17.69
C PHE A 116 3.42 10.85 -16.78
N ALA A 117 4.73 10.76 -16.98
CA ALA A 117 5.66 10.06 -16.11
C ALA A 117 6.87 10.96 -15.81
N VAL A 118 6.70 11.84 -14.82
CA VAL A 118 7.78 12.62 -14.19
C VAL A 118 8.11 12.03 -12.83
N TRP A 119 9.31 11.47 -12.67
CA TRP A 119 9.68 10.60 -11.55
C TRP A 119 10.95 11.04 -10.82
N ALA A 120 11.04 10.60 -9.56
CA ALA A 120 12.22 10.57 -8.69
C ALA A 120 13.14 11.79 -8.84
N PRO A 121 12.64 12.99 -8.49
CA PRO A 121 13.45 14.19 -8.59
C PRO A 121 14.42 14.32 -7.42
N ASP A 122 15.52 15.02 -7.66
CA ASP A 122 16.35 15.57 -6.58
C ASP A 122 16.42 17.09 -6.67
N VAL A 123 16.34 17.75 -5.51
CA VAL A 123 16.32 19.20 -5.37
C VAL A 123 17.43 19.64 -4.45
N PHE A 124 18.25 20.58 -4.92
CA PHE A 124 19.29 21.20 -4.10
C PHE A 124 19.48 22.68 -4.46
N TRP A 125 20.05 23.44 -3.52
CA TRP A 125 20.48 24.80 -3.78
C TRP A 125 21.88 24.83 -4.41
N ASN A 126 21.97 25.28 -5.67
CA ASN A 126 23.24 25.53 -6.34
C ASN A 126 23.59 27.02 -6.27
N LYS A 127 24.49 27.37 -5.33
CA LYS A 127 24.99 28.75 -5.17
C LYS A 127 25.82 29.28 -6.35
N ASP A 128 26.36 28.39 -7.18
CA ASP A 128 27.30 28.73 -8.25
C ASP A 128 26.61 28.85 -9.63
N TYR A 129 25.39 28.30 -9.77
CA TYR A 129 24.57 28.35 -10.98
C TYR A 129 24.37 29.78 -11.47
N VAL A 130 24.58 30.01 -12.77
CA VAL A 130 24.43 31.32 -13.41
C VAL A 130 23.07 31.39 -14.10
N ASN A 131 22.17 32.18 -13.54
CA ASN A 131 20.84 32.40 -14.10
C ASN A 131 20.90 33.15 -15.44
N GLU A 132 19.80 33.10 -16.21
CA GLU A 132 19.68 33.79 -17.51
C GLU A 132 19.94 35.31 -17.43
N ASP A 133 19.67 35.93 -16.29
CA ASP A 133 19.93 37.36 -16.04
C ASP A 133 21.36 37.66 -15.58
N GLY A 134 22.21 36.63 -15.46
CA GLY A 134 23.59 36.70 -15.01
C GLY A 134 23.78 36.74 -13.49
N SER A 135 22.69 36.67 -12.70
CA SER A 135 22.80 36.47 -11.24
C SER A 135 23.26 35.05 -10.92
N LYS A 136 23.76 34.83 -9.69
CA LYS A 136 24.18 33.50 -9.23
C LYS A 136 23.26 32.97 -8.14
N GLY A 137 23.07 31.66 -8.12
CA GLY A 137 22.25 30.96 -7.14
C GLY A 137 20.89 30.58 -7.69
N ALA A 138 20.52 29.30 -7.61
CA ALA A 138 19.18 28.82 -7.89
C ALA A 138 18.94 27.48 -7.17
N TYR A 139 17.68 27.21 -6.85
CA TYR A 139 17.22 25.84 -6.64
C TYR A 139 17.22 25.12 -7.99
N MET A 140 17.85 23.97 -8.04
CA MET A 140 17.83 23.10 -9.21
C MET A 140 17.02 21.85 -8.89
N ILE A 141 16.16 21.44 -9.80
CA ILE A 141 15.46 20.16 -9.76
C ILE A 141 15.92 19.31 -10.95
N TYR A 142 16.47 18.14 -10.66
CA TYR A 142 16.81 17.11 -11.63
C TYR A 142 15.66 16.12 -11.59
N TYR A 143 15.00 15.88 -12.71
CA TYR A 143 13.80 15.04 -12.77
C TYR A 143 13.98 13.99 -13.87
N SER A 144 13.28 12.87 -13.70
CA SER A 144 13.27 11.79 -14.69
C SER A 144 11.99 11.84 -15.52
N VAL A 145 12.08 11.53 -16.81
CA VAL A 145 10.93 11.21 -17.66
C VAL A 145 11.10 9.80 -18.22
N SER A 146 10.03 9.02 -18.29
CA SER A 146 10.12 7.60 -18.71
C SER A 146 8.88 7.14 -19.47
N SER A 147 9.08 6.32 -20.50
CA SER A 147 8.01 5.74 -21.32
C SER A 147 8.09 4.22 -21.42
N THR A 148 9.21 3.62 -21.06
CA THR A 148 9.36 2.17 -20.91
C THR A 148 10.40 1.87 -19.83
N TYR A 149 10.57 0.59 -19.46
CA TYR A 149 11.60 0.13 -18.51
C TYR A 149 13.05 0.51 -18.88
N ILE A 150 13.31 0.97 -20.12
CA ILE A 150 14.65 1.41 -20.59
C ILE A 150 14.66 2.76 -21.29
N ARG A 151 13.54 3.23 -21.86
CA ARG A 151 13.49 4.51 -22.58
C ARG A 151 13.08 5.61 -21.63
N SER A 152 14.11 6.29 -21.13
CA SER A 152 13.99 7.38 -20.17
C SER A 152 15.03 8.47 -20.42
N ALA A 153 14.81 9.63 -19.81
CA ALA A 153 15.79 10.72 -19.78
C ALA A 153 15.78 11.47 -18.45
N ILE A 154 16.91 12.12 -18.12
CA ILE A 154 17.04 13.04 -16.99
C ILE A 154 17.07 14.46 -17.52
N GLY A 155 16.16 15.31 -17.02
CA GLY A 155 16.09 16.73 -17.31
C GLY A 155 16.41 17.60 -16.10
N VAL A 156 16.72 18.87 -16.36
CA VAL A 156 17.07 19.87 -15.34
C VAL A 156 16.17 21.09 -15.48
N ALA A 157 15.68 21.59 -14.35
CA ALA A 157 14.96 22.86 -14.27
C ALA A 157 15.40 23.67 -13.06
N VAL A 158 15.19 24.99 -13.08
CA VAL A 158 15.67 25.89 -12.02
C VAL A 158 14.62 26.89 -11.54
N SER A 159 14.71 27.28 -10.26
CA SER A 159 13.84 28.28 -9.63
C SER A 159 14.63 29.12 -8.63
N GLN A 160 14.14 30.33 -8.35
CA GLN A 160 14.61 31.16 -7.23
C GLN A 160 13.84 30.86 -5.94
N ASP A 161 12.70 30.17 -6.05
CA ASP A 161 11.84 29.76 -4.94
C ASP A 161 11.79 28.22 -4.92
N ILE A 162 12.07 27.61 -3.78
CA ILE A 162 12.08 26.15 -3.63
C ILE A 162 10.73 25.53 -3.95
N GLU A 163 9.62 26.26 -3.73
CA GLU A 163 8.26 25.81 -4.05
C GLU A 163 7.88 26.02 -5.53
N GLY A 164 8.80 26.55 -6.35
CA GLY A 164 8.64 26.77 -7.78
C GLY A 164 7.99 28.12 -8.17
N PRO A 165 7.60 28.29 -9.44
CA PRO A 165 7.75 27.31 -10.53
C PRO A 165 9.18 27.23 -11.05
N TYR A 166 9.64 26.01 -11.30
CA TYR A 166 10.89 25.66 -11.96
C TYR A 166 10.74 25.79 -13.47
N LYS A 167 11.76 26.38 -14.09
CA LYS A 167 11.85 26.59 -15.55
C LYS A 167 12.87 25.61 -16.12
N TYR A 168 12.49 24.91 -17.19
CA TYR A 168 13.36 24.01 -17.95
C TYR A 168 14.69 24.68 -18.32
N VAL A 169 15.77 23.91 -18.19
CA VAL A 169 17.12 24.26 -18.64
C VAL A 169 17.53 23.35 -19.80
N ASP A 170 17.64 22.05 -19.55
CA ASP A 170 18.09 21.09 -20.55
C ASP A 170 17.68 19.64 -20.22
N THR A 171 17.84 18.72 -21.18
CA THR A 171 17.71 17.27 -21.02
C THR A 171 19.07 16.63 -21.24
N ILE A 172 19.63 16.06 -20.18
CA ILE A 172 21.08 15.83 -20.07
C ILE A 172 21.49 14.38 -20.25
N MET A 173 20.63 13.41 -19.91
CA MET A 173 20.96 11.99 -20.05
C MET A 173 19.82 11.25 -20.72
N TYR A 174 20.14 10.31 -21.62
CA TYR A 174 19.18 9.49 -22.34
C TYR A 174 19.54 8.01 -22.23
N SER A 175 18.53 7.15 -22.29
CA SER A 175 18.65 5.69 -22.29
C SER A 175 17.56 5.07 -23.17
N GLY A 176 17.74 3.80 -23.59
CA GLY A 176 16.75 3.08 -24.38
C GLY A 176 16.76 3.41 -25.88
N PHE A 177 17.79 4.11 -26.33
CA PHE A 177 18.02 4.42 -27.74
C PHE A 177 18.51 3.20 -28.54
N HIS A 178 18.30 3.25 -29.86
CA HIS A 178 18.56 2.16 -30.79
C HIS A 178 19.58 2.58 -31.85
N ASN A 179 20.34 1.62 -32.40
CA ASN A 179 21.36 1.89 -33.43
C ASN A 179 20.79 2.11 -34.84
N GLU A 180 19.48 1.87 -34.99
CA GLU A 180 18.71 2.01 -36.22
C GLU A 180 17.35 2.62 -35.88
N GLU A 181 16.60 3.10 -36.88
CA GLU A 181 15.22 3.56 -36.69
C GLU A 181 14.34 2.45 -36.07
N ALA A 182 13.74 2.74 -34.91
CA ALA A 182 12.93 1.79 -34.15
C ALA A 182 11.89 2.53 -33.29
N TYR A 183 10.81 1.83 -32.96
CA TYR A 183 9.66 2.37 -32.22
C TYR A 183 9.21 1.38 -31.15
N ASP A 184 8.74 1.88 -30.00
CA ASP A 184 8.07 1.05 -29.00
C ASP A 184 6.61 0.80 -29.39
N ALA A 185 5.97 -0.16 -28.72
CA ALA A 185 4.52 -0.30 -28.79
C ALA A 185 3.85 0.98 -28.24
N ASN A 186 2.75 1.41 -28.87
CA ASN A 186 2.03 2.65 -28.51
C ASN A 186 2.89 3.92 -28.49
N SER A 187 3.90 3.99 -29.38
CA SER A 187 4.81 5.13 -29.49
C SER A 187 5.09 5.47 -30.94
N ASP A 188 5.04 6.77 -31.26
CA ASP A 188 5.50 7.34 -32.53
C ASP A 188 6.90 7.97 -32.40
N VAL A 189 7.57 7.80 -31.25
CA VAL A 189 8.92 8.32 -31.00
C VAL A 189 9.96 7.42 -31.66
N ASN A 190 10.74 7.98 -32.58
CA ASN A 190 11.86 7.26 -33.19
C ASN A 190 13.02 7.17 -32.19
N LYS A 191 13.32 5.96 -31.74
CA LYS A 191 14.35 5.69 -30.73
C LYS A 191 15.78 5.71 -31.25
N HIS A 192 16.01 6.06 -32.52
CA HIS A 192 17.38 6.18 -33.02
C HIS A 192 18.20 7.15 -32.16
N TRP A 193 19.44 6.79 -31.83
CA TRP A 193 20.31 7.57 -30.96
C TRP A 193 20.53 9.01 -31.44
N GLU A 194 20.40 9.28 -32.74
CA GLU A 194 20.54 10.64 -33.29
C GLU A 194 19.46 11.61 -32.79
N ASN A 195 18.33 11.10 -32.28
CA ASN A 195 17.25 11.91 -31.69
C ASN A 195 17.48 12.21 -30.20
N THR A 196 18.69 11.96 -29.70
CA THR A 196 19.14 12.33 -28.35
C THR A 196 20.19 13.43 -28.42
N ASN A 197 20.73 13.87 -27.28
CA ASN A 197 21.84 14.83 -27.26
C ASN A 197 23.18 14.28 -27.78
N LEU A 198 23.28 12.97 -28.08
CA LEU A 198 24.52 12.36 -28.59
C LEU A 198 24.99 12.99 -29.91
N SER A 199 24.07 13.39 -30.80
CA SER A 199 24.40 14.07 -32.06
C SER A 199 25.15 15.38 -31.80
N ASP A 200 24.66 16.19 -30.86
CA ASP A 200 25.24 17.48 -30.52
C ASP A 200 26.60 17.28 -29.84
N LEU A 201 26.72 16.29 -28.94
CA LEU A 201 28.00 15.97 -28.28
C LEU A 201 29.08 15.51 -29.28
N ILE A 202 28.70 14.82 -30.35
CA ILE A 202 29.61 14.44 -31.45
C ILE A 202 30.00 15.67 -32.28
N GLU A 203 29.03 16.53 -32.64
CA GLU A 203 29.31 17.75 -33.41
C GLU A 203 30.22 18.73 -32.64
N GLU A 204 30.04 18.83 -31.33
CA GLU A 204 30.84 19.66 -30.43
C GLU A 204 32.23 19.05 -30.12
N GLY A 205 32.44 17.77 -30.45
CA GLY A 205 33.68 17.04 -30.21
C GLY A 205 33.89 16.69 -28.73
N VAL A 206 32.81 16.54 -27.97
CA VAL A 206 32.83 16.04 -26.58
C VAL A 206 33.05 14.53 -26.57
N ILE A 207 32.39 13.81 -27.48
CA ILE A 207 32.66 12.40 -27.80
C ILE A 207 32.97 12.26 -29.29
N ASP A 208 33.81 11.30 -29.68
CA ASP A 208 34.20 11.13 -31.09
C ASP A 208 33.13 10.40 -31.93
N GLU A 209 32.47 9.40 -31.33
CA GLU A 209 31.47 8.53 -31.96
C GLU A 209 30.63 7.84 -30.87
N VAL A 210 29.49 7.25 -31.27
CA VAL A 210 28.70 6.38 -30.39
C VAL A 210 29.49 5.11 -30.02
N ASN A 211 29.35 4.64 -28.79
CA ASN A 211 29.99 3.39 -28.37
C ASN A 211 29.19 2.20 -28.95
N PRO A 212 29.81 1.30 -29.75
CA PRO A 212 29.11 0.14 -30.28
C PRO A 212 28.57 -0.80 -29.20
N ASP A 213 29.16 -0.82 -27.99
CA ASP A 213 28.73 -1.69 -26.89
C ASP A 213 27.40 -1.24 -26.27
N TRP A 214 26.96 0.00 -26.53
CA TRP A 214 25.62 0.48 -26.15
C TRP A 214 24.50 -0.32 -26.82
N PHE A 215 24.82 -1.12 -27.83
CA PHE A 215 23.86 -1.87 -28.62
C PHE A 215 24.14 -3.37 -28.59
N THR A 216 23.06 -4.15 -28.59
CA THR A 216 23.08 -5.59 -28.87
C THR A 216 23.40 -5.85 -30.35
N GLU A 217 23.59 -7.12 -30.73
CA GLU A 217 23.81 -7.49 -32.14
C GLU A 217 22.66 -7.06 -33.06
N GLU A 218 21.43 -7.01 -32.53
CA GLU A 218 20.22 -6.55 -33.22
C GLU A 218 20.05 -5.01 -33.24
N GLY A 219 20.95 -4.27 -32.58
CA GLY A 219 20.91 -2.80 -32.51
C GLY A 219 20.09 -2.24 -31.34
N ALA A 220 19.45 -3.09 -30.53
CA ALA A 220 18.69 -2.66 -29.34
C ALA A 220 19.61 -2.20 -28.21
N TYR A 221 19.13 -1.29 -27.37
CA TYR A 221 19.85 -0.77 -26.20
C TYR A 221 20.33 -1.90 -25.28
N ASN A 222 21.62 -1.92 -24.96
CA ASN A 222 22.24 -2.92 -24.11
C ASN A 222 22.10 -2.57 -22.62
N ASN A 223 20.86 -2.65 -22.12
CA ASN A 223 20.55 -2.35 -20.73
C ASN A 223 21.11 -3.40 -19.74
N SER A 224 21.73 -4.49 -20.19
CA SER A 224 22.45 -5.39 -19.27
C SER A 224 23.75 -4.73 -18.76
N LEU A 225 24.34 -3.84 -19.56
CA LEU A 225 25.59 -3.14 -19.25
C LEU A 225 25.40 -1.66 -18.95
N TYR A 226 24.42 -1.00 -19.56
CA TYR A 226 24.17 0.44 -19.43
C TYR A 226 22.84 0.71 -18.72
N THR A 227 22.76 1.84 -18.01
CA THR A 227 21.67 2.10 -17.07
C THR A 227 20.37 2.52 -17.76
N ASN A 228 19.24 2.40 -17.06
CA ASN A 228 18.07 3.24 -17.30
C ASN A 228 18.36 4.64 -16.74
N ALA A 229 18.10 5.70 -17.51
CA ALA A 229 18.44 7.08 -17.14
C ALA A 229 17.31 7.73 -16.32
N ILE A 230 17.20 7.32 -15.06
CA ILE A 230 16.28 7.88 -14.04
C ILE A 230 16.98 7.96 -12.68
N ASP A 231 16.27 8.47 -11.67
CA ASP A 231 16.65 8.46 -10.24
C ASP A 231 17.96 9.21 -9.96
N ALA A 232 18.05 10.44 -10.44
CA ALA A 232 19.22 11.30 -10.21
C ALA A 232 19.31 11.73 -8.74
N ASN A 233 20.52 11.69 -8.18
CA ASN A 233 20.88 12.32 -6.92
C ASN A 233 22.13 13.20 -7.08
N ILE A 234 22.06 14.42 -6.56
CA ILE A 234 23.06 15.46 -6.72
C ILE A 234 23.73 15.79 -5.40
N LEU A 235 25.06 15.84 -5.40
CA LEU A 235 25.84 16.20 -4.23
C LEU A 235 27.15 16.90 -4.58
N TYR A 236 27.66 17.66 -3.60
CA TYR A 236 29.03 18.15 -3.64
C TYR A 236 29.98 17.12 -3.04
N ASP A 237 31.15 16.97 -3.64
CA ASP A 237 32.26 16.22 -3.04
C ASP A 237 33.04 17.08 -2.02
N GLU A 238 33.98 16.44 -1.33
CA GLU A 238 34.86 17.07 -0.33
C GLU A 238 35.70 18.24 -0.90
N ASN A 239 35.90 18.29 -2.22
CA ASN A 239 36.63 19.33 -2.93
C ASN A 239 35.71 20.41 -3.51
N GLY A 240 34.40 20.29 -3.27
CA GLY A 240 33.36 21.17 -3.75
C GLY A 240 33.10 21.05 -5.25
N LYS A 241 33.44 19.93 -5.91
CA LYS A 241 32.91 19.60 -7.25
C LYS A 241 31.49 19.07 -7.10
N LEU A 242 30.68 19.24 -8.15
CA LEU A 242 29.30 18.78 -8.16
C LEU A 242 29.23 17.46 -8.93
N TRP A 243 28.43 16.52 -8.44
CA TRP A 243 28.30 15.18 -8.99
C TRP A 243 26.84 14.77 -9.06
N MET A 244 26.52 13.94 -10.04
CA MET A 244 25.23 13.27 -10.19
C MET A 244 25.45 11.75 -10.16
N THR A 245 24.84 11.07 -9.20
CA THR A 245 24.62 9.63 -9.26
C THR A 245 23.24 9.37 -9.86
N TYR A 246 23.07 8.31 -10.64
CA TYR A 246 21.78 7.98 -11.24
C TYR A 246 21.76 6.53 -11.73
N GLY A 247 20.56 6.00 -11.92
CA GLY A 247 20.35 4.69 -12.51
C GLY A 247 19.35 3.82 -11.75
N SER A 248 18.64 3.01 -12.52
CA SER A 248 17.62 2.07 -12.01
C SER A 248 17.71 0.75 -12.79
N TRP A 249 17.91 -0.33 -12.04
CA TRP A 249 18.04 -1.70 -12.55
C TRP A 249 19.11 -1.78 -13.66
N SER A 250 18.84 -2.52 -14.75
CA SER A 250 19.63 -2.48 -15.97
C SER A 250 21.14 -2.64 -15.71
N GLY A 251 21.97 -1.76 -16.29
CA GLY A 251 23.42 -1.76 -16.11
C GLY A 251 23.90 -1.32 -14.73
N GLY A 252 23.00 -0.95 -13.82
CA GLY A 252 23.29 -0.44 -12.49
C GLY A 252 23.49 1.08 -12.46
N THR A 253 23.98 1.58 -11.34
CA THR A 253 24.17 3.01 -11.06
C THR A 253 25.48 3.54 -11.62
N PHE A 254 25.43 4.73 -12.21
CA PHE A 254 26.58 5.49 -12.70
C PHE A 254 26.74 6.82 -11.95
N VAL A 255 27.93 7.42 -12.07
CA VAL A 255 28.23 8.76 -11.54
C VAL A 255 28.93 9.64 -12.59
N LEU A 256 28.54 10.92 -12.64
CA LEU A 256 29.05 11.95 -13.55
C LEU A 256 29.42 13.23 -12.78
N GLU A 257 30.52 13.87 -13.17
CA GLU A 257 30.84 15.22 -12.70
C GLU A 257 29.92 16.22 -13.41
N LEU A 258 29.44 17.23 -12.70
CA LEU A 258 28.62 18.31 -13.24
C LEU A 258 29.38 19.64 -13.18
N ASP A 259 29.21 20.47 -14.19
CA ASP A 259 29.67 21.85 -14.15
C ASP A 259 28.78 22.66 -13.20
N LYS A 260 29.40 23.36 -12.24
CA LYS A 260 28.66 24.07 -11.18
C LYS A 260 27.95 25.33 -11.64
N GLU A 261 28.42 25.96 -12.72
CA GLU A 261 27.83 27.20 -13.21
C GLU A 261 26.61 26.93 -14.09
N THR A 262 26.54 25.75 -14.69
CA THR A 262 25.45 25.35 -15.62
C THR A 262 24.56 24.22 -15.09
N GLY A 263 25.08 23.37 -14.18
CA GLY A 263 24.46 22.12 -13.75
C GLY A 263 24.42 21.03 -14.83
N LEU A 264 25.17 21.19 -15.92
CA LEU A 264 25.19 20.20 -17.00
C LEU A 264 26.35 19.20 -16.81
N PRO A 265 26.24 17.97 -17.33
CA PRO A 265 27.31 16.98 -17.22
C PRO A 265 28.62 17.41 -17.87
N ILE A 266 29.71 17.06 -17.22
CA ILE A 266 31.06 17.00 -17.80
C ILE A 266 31.28 15.54 -18.19
N TYR A 267 30.89 15.19 -19.42
CA TYR A 267 31.03 13.83 -19.93
C TYR A 267 32.50 13.37 -19.96
N PRO A 268 32.81 12.10 -19.66
CA PRO A 268 34.18 11.59 -19.70
C PRO A 268 34.86 11.70 -21.07
N GLY A 269 34.09 11.63 -22.16
CA GLY A 269 34.58 11.79 -23.53
C GLY A 269 35.23 10.55 -24.13
N GLU A 270 35.84 9.70 -23.30
CA GLU A 270 36.47 8.44 -23.69
C GLU A 270 36.06 7.30 -22.75
N ASP A 271 35.97 6.07 -23.28
CA ASP A 271 35.75 4.88 -22.47
C ASP A 271 37.04 4.49 -21.73
N GLY A 272 36.90 3.82 -20.59
CA GLY A 272 38.03 3.37 -19.82
C GLY A 272 37.65 2.46 -18.67
N GLN A 273 38.58 2.33 -17.73
CA GLN A 273 38.36 1.60 -16.48
C GLN A 273 38.97 2.38 -15.33
N THR A 274 38.32 2.32 -14.18
CA THR A 274 38.89 2.78 -12.92
C THR A 274 40.12 1.92 -12.56
N SER A 275 40.93 2.39 -11.63
CA SER A 275 42.13 1.63 -11.19
C SER A 275 41.81 0.26 -10.59
N ASP A 276 40.58 0.06 -10.11
CA ASP A 276 40.07 -1.19 -9.55
C ASP A 276 39.22 -2.00 -10.55
N GLY A 277 39.12 -1.56 -11.81
CA GLY A 277 38.59 -2.34 -12.93
C GLY A 277 37.12 -2.09 -13.28
N ARG A 278 36.46 -1.12 -12.65
CA ARG A 278 35.07 -0.76 -12.98
C ARG A 278 35.00 0.04 -14.27
N MET A 279 33.89 -0.07 -14.98
CA MET A 279 33.63 0.60 -16.25
C MET A 279 33.63 2.13 -16.09
N ILE A 280 34.29 2.82 -17.02
CA ILE A 280 34.08 4.24 -17.33
C ILE A 280 33.56 4.27 -18.76
N ASP A 281 32.36 4.78 -18.96
CA ASP A 281 31.77 5.00 -20.27
C ASP A 281 31.88 6.49 -20.66
N ARG A 282 32.20 6.75 -21.93
CA ARG A 282 32.39 8.11 -22.47
C ARG A 282 31.21 9.05 -22.25
N TYR A 283 30.00 8.51 -22.11
CA TYR A 283 28.74 9.25 -21.95
C TYR A 283 28.11 9.01 -20.58
N PHE A 284 27.91 7.74 -20.20
CA PHE A 284 27.19 7.39 -18.97
C PHE A 284 27.99 7.68 -17.69
N GLY A 285 29.32 7.77 -17.76
CA GLY A 285 30.16 8.04 -16.58
C GLY A 285 30.78 6.78 -15.99
N THR A 286 31.08 6.83 -14.69
CA THR A 286 31.72 5.71 -13.98
C THR A 286 30.68 4.83 -13.30
N LYS A 287 30.72 3.51 -13.51
CA LYS A 287 29.81 2.57 -12.84
C LYS A 287 30.18 2.41 -11.36
N ILE A 288 29.23 2.62 -10.46
CA ILE A 288 29.46 2.61 -9.01
C ILE A 288 28.65 1.57 -8.23
N ALA A 289 27.52 1.08 -8.76
CA ALA A 289 26.74 0.00 -8.14
C ALA A 289 25.91 -0.80 -9.15
N GLY A 290 25.43 -1.98 -8.76
CA GLY A 290 24.50 -2.79 -9.54
C GLY A 290 25.11 -3.44 -10.79
N GLY A 291 24.23 -3.85 -11.72
CA GLY A 291 24.59 -4.40 -13.02
C GLY A 291 23.81 -5.65 -13.42
N TYR A 292 23.85 -5.97 -14.71
CA TYR A 292 23.33 -7.22 -15.27
C TYR A 292 21.84 -7.44 -14.99
N GLY A 293 21.02 -6.39 -15.06
CA GLY A 293 19.56 -6.45 -15.01
C GLY A 293 18.94 -6.64 -13.61
N ARG A 294 19.75 -6.72 -12.55
CA ARG A 294 19.26 -6.91 -11.18
C ARG A 294 18.68 -5.64 -10.59
N SER A 295 17.79 -5.78 -9.61
CA SER A 295 17.18 -4.66 -8.92
C SER A 295 18.20 -3.78 -8.23
N GLY A 296 17.99 -2.48 -8.30
CA GLY A 296 18.86 -1.46 -7.72
C GLY A 296 18.50 -0.10 -8.27
N GLU A 297 17.82 0.72 -7.48
CA GLU A 297 17.35 2.05 -7.89
C GLU A 297 17.24 3.01 -6.70
N GLY A 298 16.78 4.25 -6.93
CA GLY A 298 16.70 5.27 -5.89
C GLY A 298 18.05 5.52 -5.22
N THR A 299 19.10 5.67 -6.04
CA THR A 299 20.46 5.85 -5.55
C THR A 299 20.56 7.17 -4.82
N TYR A 300 21.07 7.17 -3.59
CA TYR A 300 21.36 8.39 -2.84
C TYR A 300 22.75 8.34 -2.23
N ALA A 301 23.66 9.16 -2.74
CA ALA A 301 24.98 9.35 -2.18
C ALA A 301 24.98 10.56 -1.23
N VAL A 302 25.70 10.44 -0.12
CA VAL A 302 25.89 11.55 0.83
C VAL A 302 27.33 11.54 1.35
N TYR A 303 27.97 12.69 1.33
CA TYR A 303 29.28 12.87 1.95
C TYR A 303 29.14 13.28 3.41
N ASP A 304 29.87 12.60 4.28
CA ASP A 304 29.92 12.89 5.71
C ASP A 304 31.32 13.32 6.12
N GLU A 305 31.51 14.63 6.30
CA GLU A 305 32.78 15.23 6.69
C GLU A 305 33.35 14.67 7.99
N ALA A 306 32.49 14.24 8.93
CA ALA A 306 32.92 13.74 10.23
C ALA A 306 33.62 12.37 10.14
N THR A 307 33.26 11.56 9.15
CA THR A 307 33.83 10.23 8.95
C THR A 307 34.76 10.15 7.74
N GLY A 308 34.68 11.10 6.81
CA GLY A 308 35.45 11.11 5.56
C GLY A 308 34.94 10.09 4.54
N TYR A 309 33.72 9.58 4.72
CA TYR A 309 33.10 8.62 3.80
C TYR A 309 31.97 9.25 3.00
N TYR A 310 31.84 8.78 1.76
CA TYR A 310 30.61 8.82 0.99
C TYR A 310 29.81 7.58 1.33
N TYR A 311 28.61 7.73 1.88
CA TYR A 311 27.65 6.63 2.02
C TYR A 311 26.78 6.59 0.78
N LEU A 312 26.57 5.39 0.24
CA LEU A 312 25.69 5.14 -0.90
C LEU A 312 24.52 4.30 -0.43
N TYR A 313 23.32 4.82 -0.60
CA TYR A 313 22.08 4.09 -0.41
C TYR A 313 21.51 3.69 -1.77
N ILE A 314 20.98 2.48 -1.86
CA ILE A 314 20.32 1.95 -3.06
C ILE A 314 19.22 1.01 -2.63
N THR A 315 18.10 0.96 -3.36
CA THR A 315 16.96 0.11 -3.00
C THR A 315 16.89 -1.11 -3.92
N TYR A 316 16.80 -2.30 -3.33
CA TYR A 316 16.61 -3.58 -4.04
C TYR A 316 15.16 -4.03 -3.97
N GLY A 317 14.77 -4.99 -4.83
CA GLY A 317 13.38 -5.46 -4.96
C GLY A 317 12.52 -4.54 -5.83
N GLY A 318 11.26 -4.93 -6.03
CA GLY A 318 10.23 -4.10 -6.67
C GLY A 318 9.43 -3.30 -5.65
N LEU A 319 8.94 -2.12 -6.06
CA LEU A 319 8.25 -1.16 -5.18
C LEU A 319 6.87 -1.62 -4.68
N ALA A 320 6.20 -2.52 -5.40
CA ALA A 320 4.85 -3.00 -5.07
C ALA A 320 4.84 -3.72 -3.71
N SER A 321 3.66 -3.87 -3.10
CA SER A 321 3.51 -4.49 -1.77
C SER A 321 4.07 -5.93 -1.70
N ASP A 322 4.11 -6.65 -2.81
CA ASP A 322 4.69 -7.99 -2.95
C ASP A 322 6.13 -8.01 -3.50
N GLY A 323 6.67 -6.85 -3.90
CA GLY A 323 7.93 -6.74 -4.63
C GLY A 323 9.21 -6.84 -3.78
N GLY A 324 9.08 -6.77 -2.46
CA GLY A 324 10.20 -6.94 -1.52
C GLY A 324 11.19 -5.77 -1.47
N TYR A 325 10.70 -4.54 -1.70
CA TYR A 325 11.49 -3.32 -1.69
C TYR A 325 12.23 -3.14 -0.36
N GLN A 326 13.53 -2.84 -0.42
CA GLN A 326 14.38 -2.75 0.77
C GLN A 326 15.63 -1.91 0.54
N ILE A 327 16.03 -1.17 1.58
CA ILE A 327 17.15 -0.23 1.54
C ILE A 327 18.48 -0.96 1.79
N ARG A 328 19.46 -0.73 0.91
CA ARG A 328 20.85 -1.18 1.03
C ARG A 328 21.79 -0.01 1.26
N GLN A 329 22.88 -0.25 1.99
CA GLN A 329 23.92 0.74 2.26
C GLN A 329 25.32 0.20 1.94
N PHE A 330 26.13 1.08 1.36
CA PHE A 330 27.57 0.92 1.08
C PHE A 330 28.32 2.19 1.48
N ARG A 331 29.66 2.17 1.43
CA ARG A 331 30.47 3.39 1.55
C ARG A 331 31.76 3.34 0.74
N SER A 332 32.32 4.52 0.46
CA SER A 332 33.61 4.72 -0.20
C SER A 332 34.31 5.96 0.36
N GLU A 333 35.64 6.03 0.28
CA GLU A 333 36.40 7.27 0.55
C GLU A 333 36.38 8.24 -0.64
N ASN A 334 35.96 7.77 -1.83
CA ASN A 334 35.82 8.60 -3.04
C ASN A 334 34.40 8.51 -3.61
N ILE A 335 33.91 9.61 -4.17
CA ILE A 335 32.58 9.70 -4.80
C ILE A 335 32.41 8.74 -5.99
N ASP A 336 33.49 8.46 -6.72
CA ASP A 336 33.53 7.50 -7.82
C ASP A 336 33.89 6.09 -7.36
N GLY A 337 33.80 5.79 -6.06
CA GLY A 337 34.00 4.47 -5.48
C GLY A 337 35.48 4.05 -5.31
N PRO A 338 35.74 2.73 -5.14
CA PRO A 338 34.75 1.65 -5.05
C PRO A 338 33.93 1.73 -3.77
N TYR A 339 32.61 1.57 -3.93
CA TYR A 339 31.70 1.39 -2.81
C TYR A 339 31.69 -0.06 -2.34
N VAL A 340 31.80 -0.26 -1.03
CA VAL A 340 31.78 -1.59 -0.40
C VAL A 340 30.80 -1.63 0.77
N ASP A 341 30.26 -2.80 1.06
CA ASP A 341 29.43 -3.04 2.24
C ASP A 341 30.29 -3.37 3.49
N ALA A 342 29.66 -3.67 4.62
CA ALA A 342 30.38 -3.98 5.86
C ALA A 342 31.22 -5.27 5.78
N ALA A 343 30.81 -6.23 4.95
CA ALA A 343 31.53 -7.48 4.68
C ALA A 343 32.66 -7.30 3.64
N GLY A 344 32.71 -6.15 2.97
CA GLY A 344 33.70 -5.82 1.94
C GLY A 344 33.29 -6.23 0.53
N ASN A 345 32.03 -6.60 0.30
CA ASN A 345 31.54 -6.85 -1.05
C ASN A 345 31.40 -5.53 -1.82
N GLN A 346 31.79 -5.54 -3.09
CA GLN A 346 31.65 -4.37 -3.96
C GLN A 346 30.19 -4.15 -4.36
N ALA A 347 29.78 -2.88 -4.43
CA ALA A 347 28.45 -2.50 -4.88
C ALA A 347 28.22 -2.80 -6.37
N VAL A 348 29.26 -2.76 -7.20
CA VAL A 348 29.20 -3.22 -8.60
C VAL A 348 29.19 -4.74 -8.62
N PHE A 349 28.18 -5.31 -9.26
CA PHE A 349 28.03 -6.77 -9.30
C PHE A 349 29.11 -7.43 -10.16
N PRO A 350 29.52 -8.67 -9.83
CA PRO A 350 30.57 -9.36 -10.57
C PRO A 350 30.07 -9.85 -11.92
N GLU A 351 30.92 -9.83 -12.95
CA GLU A 351 30.66 -10.40 -14.29
C GLU A 351 30.25 -11.89 -14.27
N SER A 352 30.50 -12.61 -13.18
CA SER A 352 30.08 -14.00 -13.01
C SER A 352 28.59 -14.18 -12.81
N PHE A 353 27.85 -13.10 -12.57
CA PHE A 353 26.40 -13.14 -12.45
C PHE A 353 25.77 -13.45 -13.81
N ASP A 354 24.88 -14.46 -13.83
CA ASP A 354 24.15 -14.83 -15.04
C ASP A 354 23.22 -13.68 -15.43
N MET A 355 23.21 -13.32 -16.72
CA MET A 355 22.34 -12.28 -17.28
C MET A 355 20.89 -12.77 -17.45
N GLY A 356 20.64 -14.07 -17.29
CA GLY A 356 19.32 -14.68 -17.41
C GLY A 356 18.81 -14.74 -18.86
N VAL A 357 17.57 -15.21 -19.04
CA VAL A 357 16.85 -15.20 -20.33
C VAL A 357 15.77 -14.12 -20.23
N GLY A 358 15.80 -13.10 -21.10
CA GLY A 358 14.77 -12.06 -21.13
C GLY A 358 14.94 -10.91 -20.13
N ASN A 359 16.16 -10.59 -19.70
CA ASN A 359 16.51 -9.39 -18.92
C ASN A 359 16.00 -9.28 -17.46
N PHE A 360 15.36 -10.30 -16.90
CA PHE A 360 14.94 -10.31 -15.48
C PHE A 360 15.61 -11.46 -14.71
N PRO A 361 16.82 -11.25 -14.14
CA PRO A 361 17.47 -12.22 -13.26
C PRO A 361 16.67 -12.42 -11.97
N GLY A 362 16.93 -13.52 -11.25
CA GLY A 362 16.22 -13.80 -9.99
C GLY A 362 16.50 -12.73 -8.93
N ASN A 363 15.45 -12.14 -8.35
CA ASN A 363 15.56 -11.02 -7.43
C ASN A 363 16.42 -11.29 -6.19
N ASP A 364 16.55 -12.53 -5.73
CA ASP A 364 17.22 -12.86 -4.46
C ASP A 364 18.70 -13.26 -4.61
N ASP A 365 19.24 -13.35 -5.83
CA ASP A 365 20.59 -13.90 -6.07
C ASP A 365 21.74 -12.98 -5.61
N HIS A 366 21.47 -11.67 -5.51
CA HIS A 366 22.41 -10.63 -5.08
C HIS A 366 22.18 -10.20 -3.63
N LYS A 367 21.35 -10.93 -2.88
CA LYS A 367 21.00 -10.63 -1.48
C LYS A 367 22.19 -10.43 -0.54
N GLN A 368 23.32 -11.07 -0.83
CA GLN A 368 24.52 -11.02 0.02
C GLN A 368 25.28 -9.70 -0.08
N ILE A 369 25.01 -8.89 -1.11
CA ILE A 369 25.73 -7.64 -1.39
C ILE A 369 24.94 -6.46 -0.79
N GLY A 370 25.59 -5.63 0.02
CA GLY A 370 24.99 -4.44 0.64
C GLY A 370 24.46 -4.71 2.05
N ASN A 371 24.58 -3.71 2.93
CA ASN A 371 24.00 -3.77 4.27
C ASN A 371 22.48 -3.60 4.15
N LYS A 372 21.67 -4.58 4.57
CA LYS A 372 20.19 -4.46 4.50
C LYS A 372 19.71 -3.65 5.70
N MET A 373 19.34 -2.40 5.44
CA MET A 373 19.05 -1.41 6.50
C MET A 373 17.62 -1.53 7.01
N ILE A 374 16.65 -1.57 6.08
CA ILE A 374 15.23 -1.74 6.37
C ILE A 374 14.62 -2.58 5.22
N GLY A 375 13.79 -3.55 5.55
CA GLY A 375 12.91 -4.28 4.62
C GLY A 375 11.57 -4.57 5.30
N ASN A 376 10.76 -5.47 4.75
CA ASN A 376 9.43 -5.78 5.31
C ASN A 376 9.52 -6.29 6.76
N PHE A 377 8.79 -5.64 7.67
CA PHE A 377 8.78 -6.02 9.08
C PHE A 377 7.44 -5.69 9.74
N LEU A 378 7.14 -6.36 10.85
CA LEU A 378 6.01 -6.05 11.71
C LEU A 378 6.37 -6.31 13.18
N PHE A 379 6.42 -5.25 13.98
CA PHE A 379 6.30 -5.37 15.44
C PHE A 379 4.85 -5.71 15.76
N GLU A 380 4.51 -6.98 15.59
CA GLU A 380 3.16 -7.51 15.68
C GLU A 380 2.59 -7.28 17.08
N ARG A 381 1.38 -6.74 17.16
CA ARG A 381 0.66 -6.61 18.43
C ARG A 381 0.04 -7.96 18.77
N ALA A 382 0.56 -8.60 19.80
CA ALA A 382 -0.02 -9.84 20.30
C ALA A 382 -1.25 -9.54 21.18
N LEU A 383 -2.18 -10.49 21.24
CA LEU A 383 -3.34 -10.45 22.13
C LEU A 383 -2.92 -10.17 23.58
N GLY A 384 -3.57 -9.17 24.21
CA GLY A 384 -3.27 -8.72 25.57
C GLY A 384 -2.19 -7.64 25.69
N GLU A 385 -1.61 -7.18 24.59
CA GLU A 385 -0.76 -5.98 24.58
C GLU A 385 -1.58 -4.70 24.49
N ALA A 386 -1.04 -3.61 25.04
CA ALA A 386 -1.62 -2.29 24.90
C ALA A 386 -1.72 -1.86 23.43
N GLY A 387 -2.72 -1.03 23.14
CA GLY A 387 -3.00 -0.53 21.79
C GLY A 387 -3.99 -1.39 21.02
N GLU A 388 -4.29 -0.94 19.80
CA GLU A 388 -5.23 -1.59 18.87
C GLU A 388 -4.52 -1.95 17.56
N GLY A 389 -5.23 -2.70 16.71
CA GLY A 389 -4.72 -3.12 15.40
C GLY A 389 -3.65 -4.22 15.46
N ILE A 390 -2.96 -4.42 14.34
CA ILE A 390 -1.98 -5.50 14.12
C ILE A 390 -0.56 -5.18 14.62
N GLY A 391 -0.32 -3.96 15.09
CA GLY A 391 1.00 -3.45 15.44
C GLY A 391 1.59 -2.49 14.42
N THR A 392 2.90 -2.27 14.51
CA THR A 392 3.62 -1.29 13.67
C THR A 392 4.58 -2.00 12.74
N GLY A 393 4.38 -1.83 11.42
CA GLY A 393 5.20 -2.50 10.42
C GLY A 393 5.14 -1.83 9.07
N TYR A 394 6.12 -2.15 8.22
CA TYR A 394 6.30 -1.63 6.87
C TYR A 394 6.32 -2.75 5.85
N VAL A 395 5.81 -2.44 4.67
CA VAL A 395 5.91 -3.25 3.45
C VAL A 395 6.57 -2.39 2.38
N SER A 396 7.54 -2.96 1.68
CA SER A 396 8.30 -2.31 0.62
C SER A 396 8.82 -0.91 0.99
N PRO A 397 9.53 -0.73 2.13
CA PRO A 397 10.19 0.55 2.44
C PRO A 397 11.41 0.77 1.54
N GLY A 398 11.46 1.90 0.84
CA GLY A 398 12.59 2.20 -0.03
C GLY A 398 12.52 3.52 -0.80
N HIS A 399 13.44 3.65 -1.76
CA HIS A 399 13.76 4.89 -2.46
C HIS A 399 14.01 6.04 -1.48
N ASN A 400 15.06 5.87 -0.68
CA ASN A 400 15.35 6.82 0.38
C ASN A 400 16.20 7.99 -0.11
N SER A 401 16.08 9.10 0.59
CA SER A 401 17.10 10.14 0.68
C SER A 401 17.72 10.16 2.08
N TYR A 402 18.76 10.97 2.28
CA TYR A 402 19.47 11.04 3.55
C TYR A 402 19.85 12.47 3.90
N LEU A 403 19.52 12.90 5.13
CA LEU A 403 19.80 14.23 5.65
C LEU A 403 20.80 14.17 6.80
N ILE A 404 21.93 14.86 6.65
CA ILE A 404 22.81 15.21 7.77
C ILE A 404 22.46 16.63 8.20
N ASP A 405 21.86 16.77 9.38
CA ASP A 405 21.45 18.06 9.93
C ASP A 405 22.41 18.50 11.03
N ASP A 406 23.30 19.43 10.68
CA ASP A 406 24.30 19.99 11.61
C ASP A 406 23.67 20.85 12.71
N ASP A 407 22.53 21.49 12.44
CA ASP A 407 21.86 22.38 13.40
C ASP A 407 21.20 21.58 14.53
N LEU A 408 20.65 20.41 14.19
CA LEU A 408 20.12 19.43 15.14
C LEU A 408 21.21 18.51 15.70
N GLY A 409 22.34 18.36 15.02
CA GLY A 409 23.35 17.34 15.30
C GLY A 409 22.79 15.93 15.15
N LYS A 410 21.94 15.72 14.13
CA LYS A 410 21.22 14.47 13.87
C LYS A 410 21.30 14.10 12.40
N GLU A 411 21.10 12.82 12.13
CA GLU A 411 21.07 12.27 10.78
C GLU A 411 19.78 11.48 10.58
N PHE A 412 19.21 11.56 9.39
CA PHE A 412 17.91 11.01 9.07
C PHE A 412 17.90 10.27 7.74
N LEU A 413 17.36 9.06 7.77
CA LEU A 413 16.95 8.31 6.59
C LEU A 413 15.48 8.68 6.31
N VAL A 414 15.21 9.22 5.12
CA VAL A 414 13.85 9.63 4.70
C VAL A 414 13.42 8.74 3.54
N THR A 415 12.30 8.06 3.67
CA THR A 415 11.86 7.03 2.72
C THR A 415 10.35 7.09 2.53
N HIS A 416 9.81 6.51 1.46
CA HIS A 416 8.41 6.10 1.46
C HIS A 416 8.31 4.63 1.89
N THR A 417 7.11 4.19 2.26
CA THR A 417 6.80 2.79 2.53
C THR A 417 5.31 2.53 2.35
N ARG A 418 4.95 1.30 2.01
CA ARG A 418 3.59 0.74 2.15
C ARG A 418 3.41 0.10 3.52
N PHE A 419 2.21 -0.42 3.80
CA PHE A 419 1.84 -0.96 5.10
C PHE A 419 1.15 -2.32 4.98
N PRO A 420 1.35 -3.23 5.97
CA PRO A 420 0.61 -4.48 6.01
C PRO A 420 -0.91 -4.24 5.99
N GLN A 421 -1.65 -5.04 5.21
CA GLN A 421 -3.11 -4.98 5.08
C GLN A 421 -3.67 -3.67 4.48
N GLN A 422 -2.86 -2.90 3.75
CA GLN A 422 -3.27 -1.62 3.14
C GLN A 422 -2.95 -1.49 1.64
N GLY A 423 -2.60 -2.61 0.99
CA GLY A 423 -2.28 -2.65 -0.44
C GLY A 423 -1.15 -1.69 -0.84
N GLU A 424 -1.40 -0.89 -1.89
CA GLU A 424 -0.41 0.01 -2.49
C GLU A 424 -0.38 1.41 -1.86
N MET A 425 -1.17 1.67 -0.82
CA MET A 425 -1.13 2.95 -0.10
C MET A 425 0.26 3.15 0.52
N HIS A 426 0.85 4.33 0.29
CA HIS A 426 2.18 4.66 0.78
C HIS A 426 2.23 6.03 1.45
N GLU A 427 3.16 6.18 2.39
CA GLU A 427 3.43 7.44 3.09
C GLU A 427 4.93 7.63 3.35
N VAL A 428 5.34 8.88 3.54
CA VAL A 428 6.71 9.23 3.95
C VAL A 428 6.96 8.77 5.39
N ARG A 429 8.17 8.26 5.64
CA ARG A 429 8.72 7.91 6.95
C ARG A 429 10.12 8.49 7.11
N VAL A 430 10.42 8.90 8.33
CA VAL A 430 11.72 9.46 8.71
C VAL A 430 12.24 8.63 9.87
N HIS A 431 13.43 8.06 9.74
CA HIS A 431 14.11 7.33 10.82
C HIS A 431 15.38 8.09 11.17
N GLN A 432 15.59 8.36 12.46
CA GLN A 432 16.89 8.83 12.90
C GLN A 432 17.91 7.70 12.70
N THR A 433 19.15 8.04 12.37
CA THR A 433 20.24 7.06 12.28
C THR A 433 21.33 7.36 13.30
N PHE A 434 22.06 6.31 13.69
CA PHE A 434 23.24 6.44 14.55
C PHE A 434 24.40 5.64 13.96
N LYS A 435 25.53 6.30 13.75
CA LYS A 435 26.77 5.63 13.37
C LYS A 435 27.20 4.64 14.44
N ASN A 436 27.38 3.37 14.13
CA ASN A 436 28.01 2.39 15.02
C ASN A 436 29.51 2.68 15.22
N SER A 437 30.21 1.88 16.02
CA SER A 437 31.66 2.04 16.31
C SER A 437 32.55 1.93 15.06
N ASN A 438 32.04 1.32 13.99
CA ASN A 438 32.71 1.21 12.70
C ASN A 438 32.29 2.32 11.72
N ASN A 439 31.61 3.38 12.18
CA ASN A 439 31.10 4.48 11.36
C ASN A 439 30.12 4.00 10.28
N TRP A 440 29.17 3.13 10.61
CA TRP A 440 28.04 2.82 9.75
C TRP A 440 26.77 3.41 10.33
N PRO A 441 26.07 4.34 9.65
CA PRO A 441 24.78 4.84 10.11
C PRO A 441 23.73 3.72 10.11
N VAL A 442 23.17 3.41 11.28
CA VAL A 442 22.13 2.38 11.45
C VAL A 442 20.80 3.06 11.81
N PRO A 443 19.69 2.80 11.08
CA PRO A 443 18.39 3.39 11.36
C PRO A 443 17.79 2.86 12.64
N THR A 444 17.04 3.71 13.35
CA THR A 444 16.29 3.32 14.54
C THR A 444 15.02 2.53 14.21
N PRO A 445 14.47 1.73 15.14
CA PRO A 445 13.33 0.85 14.84
C PRO A 445 12.01 1.55 14.51
N TYR A 446 11.73 2.68 15.14
CA TYR A 446 10.52 3.46 14.91
C TYR A 446 10.82 4.77 14.18
N ARG A 447 9.77 5.34 13.56
CA ARG A 447 9.83 6.68 12.97
C ARG A 447 10.25 7.72 14.02
N TYR A 448 10.96 8.74 13.57
CA TYR A 448 11.40 9.87 14.39
C TYR A 448 10.21 10.58 15.02
N ALA A 449 10.33 10.84 16.32
CA ALA A 449 9.31 11.49 17.15
C ALA A 449 9.89 12.63 18.01
N GLY A 450 11.11 13.08 17.71
CA GLY A 450 11.79 14.13 18.48
C GLY A 450 12.86 13.61 19.44
N GLU A 451 13.10 12.30 19.47
CA GLU A 451 14.07 11.67 20.37
C GLU A 451 15.49 12.17 20.15
N THR A 452 16.29 12.20 21.22
CA THR A 452 17.73 12.50 21.18
C THR A 452 18.44 11.47 22.03
N ILE A 453 19.62 11.02 21.57
CA ILE A 453 20.43 10.06 22.31
C ILE A 453 20.82 10.60 23.69
N LYS A 454 20.68 9.77 24.72
CA LYS A 454 20.99 10.10 26.12
C LYS A 454 21.66 8.90 26.78
N PRO A 455 22.45 9.10 27.85
CA PRO A 455 22.89 8.00 28.71
C PRO A 455 21.72 7.13 29.16
N VAL A 456 21.88 5.81 29.08
CA VAL A 456 20.87 4.81 29.44
C VAL A 456 21.32 4.06 30.70
N ASP A 457 20.40 3.86 31.64
CA ASP A 457 20.63 3.01 32.82
C ASP A 457 20.38 1.53 32.45
N GLU A 458 21.30 0.64 32.83
CA GLU A 458 21.17 -0.80 32.54
C GLU A 458 19.87 -1.40 33.10
N ALA A 459 19.39 -0.87 34.23
CA ALA A 459 18.11 -1.29 34.80
C ALA A 459 16.91 -1.03 33.88
N THR A 460 17.01 -0.05 32.97
CA THR A 460 15.98 0.27 31.97
C THR A 460 16.13 -0.52 30.68
N ILE A 461 17.25 -1.23 30.51
CA ILE A 461 17.50 -2.12 29.36
C ILE A 461 17.05 -3.54 29.67
N THR A 462 17.19 -4.02 30.91
CA THR A 462 16.82 -5.41 31.21
C THR A 462 15.32 -5.65 31.08
N GLY A 463 14.92 -6.78 30.51
CA GLY A 463 13.52 -7.14 30.29
C GLY A 463 13.27 -7.79 28.94
N ASP A 464 12.00 -7.93 28.60
CA ASP A 464 11.54 -8.57 27.37
C ASP A 464 11.48 -7.57 26.22
N TYR A 465 11.91 -8.01 25.04
CA TYR A 465 11.90 -7.24 23.81
C TYR A 465 11.19 -8.02 22.71
N LYS A 466 10.41 -7.30 21.91
CA LYS A 466 10.12 -7.71 20.55
C LYS A 466 11.39 -7.53 19.72
N TYR A 467 11.78 -8.55 18.97
CA TYR A 467 13.04 -8.65 18.24
C TYR A 467 12.76 -8.89 16.75
N ILE A 468 13.39 -8.06 15.92
CA ILE A 468 13.38 -8.17 14.45
C ILE A 468 14.82 -8.37 13.98
N ASN A 469 15.01 -9.32 13.07
CA ASN A 469 16.24 -9.48 12.31
C ASN A 469 15.88 -9.34 10.83
N HIS A 470 16.35 -8.28 10.17
CA HIS A 470 15.99 -8.01 8.78
C HIS A 470 16.58 -9.03 7.79
N GLY A 471 17.57 -9.82 8.22
CA GLY A 471 18.25 -10.81 7.38
C GLY A 471 18.90 -10.17 6.14
N LYS A 472 18.93 -10.93 5.04
CA LYS A 472 19.48 -10.49 3.75
C LYS A 472 18.53 -10.70 2.57
N GLU A 473 17.51 -11.55 2.73
CA GLU A 473 16.59 -11.98 1.67
C GLU A 473 15.86 -10.81 0.99
N ILE A 474 15.63 -10.97 -0.32
CA ILE A 474 14.84 -10.09 -1.19
C ILE A 474 13.50 -10.77 -1.48
N THR A 475 12.53 -10.49 -0.62
CA THR A 475 11.21 -11.14 -0.58
C THR A 475 10.13 -10.14 -0.18
N GLY A 476 8.89 -10.36 -0.67
CA GLY A 476 7.68 -9.69 -0.20
C GLY A 476 7.22 -10.13 1.19
N ASP A 477 7.79 -11.21 1.75
CA ASP A 477 7.41 -11.72 3.08
C ASP A 477 7.70 -10.72 4.20
N ILE A 478 6.77 -10.60 5.14
CA ILE A 478 6.90 -9.75 6.33
C ILE A 478 7.65 -10.51 7.42
N THR A 479 8.75 -9.93 7.92
CA THR A 479 9.41 -10.44 9.13
C THR A 479 8.64 -9.99 10.37
N THR A 480 7.94 -10.91 11.04
CA THR A 480 7.24 -10.61 12.30
C THR A 480 8.17 -10.70 13.51
N SER A 481 7.91 -9.88 14.53
CA SER A 481 8.75 -9.83 15.72
C SER A 481 8.66 -11.11 16.55
N SER A 482 9.80 -11.55 17.08
CA SER A 482 9.90 -12.64 18.04
C SER A 482 10.29 -12.13 19.43
N TRP A 483 10.22 -12.98 20.46
CA TRP A 483 10.50 -12.56 21.84
C TRP A 483 11.92 -12.90 22.27
N ILE A 484 12.64 -11.92 22.81
CA ILE A 484 13.91 -12.12 23.52
C ILE A 484 13.87 -11.44 24.89
N SER A 485 14.78 -11.82 25.78
CA SER A 485 14.95 -11.14 27.07
C SER A 485 16.42 -10.77 27.29
N PHE A 486 16.67 -9.51 27.66
CA PHE A 486 17.95 -9.05 28.17
C PHE A 486 18.02 -9.26 29.68
N ASN A 487 18.81 -10.24 30.10
CA ASN A 487 18.95 -10.62 31.51
C ASN A 487 19.97 -9.73 32.23
N LYS A 488 19.78 -9.55 33.53
CA LYS A 488 20.64 -8.72 34.40
C LYS A 488 22.11 -9.17 34.48
N ASP A 489 22.38 -10.43 34.13
CA ASP A 489 23.74 -10.98 34.10
C ASP A 489 24.44 -10.79 32.75
N GLY A 490 23.81 -10.07 31.82
CA GLY A 490 24.32 -9.83 30.46
C GLY A 490 24.01 -10.95 29.48
N SER A 491 23.24 -11.98 29.84
CA SER A 491 22.80 -13.02 28.91
C SER A 491 21.53 -12.63 28.14
N ILE A 492 21.31 -13.27 27.00
CA ILE A 492 20.10 -13.18 26.17
C ILE A 492 19.42 -14.54 26.15
N SER A 493 18.11 -14.57 26.32
CA SER A 493 17.26 -15.77 26.21
C SER A 493 16.03 -15.50 25.34
N GLY A 494 15.29 -16.54 24.96
CA GLY A 494 14.08 -16.45 24.14
C GLY A 494 14.29 -17.07 22.76
N ALA A 495 13.83 -16.39 21.72
CA ALA A 495 13.95 -16.80 20.32
C ALA A 495 15.41 -17.00 19.88
N VAL A 496 16.33 -16.19 20.42
CA VAL A 496 17.78 -16.34 20.27
C VAL A 496 18.45 -16.39 21.64
N THR A 497 19.67 -16.93 21.68
CA THR A 497 20.49 -16.98 22.90
C THR A 497 21.84 -16.34 22.67
N GLY A 498 22.39 -15.70 23.70
CA GLY A 498 23.58 -14.89 23.51
C GLY A 498 23.97 -14.04 24.71
N THR A 499 24.67 -12.94 24.44
CA THR A 499 25.06 -11.95 25.46
C THR A 499 24.90 -10.53 24.96
N TRP A 500 24.54 -9.62 25.84
CA TRP A 500 24.47 -8.19 25.55
C TRP A 500 25.33 -7.40 26.55
N ARG A 501 25.83 -6.24 26.14
CA ARG A 501 26.41 -5.26 27.06
C ARG A 501 26.16 -3.84 26.58
N LYS A 502 26.07 -2.93 27.55
CA LYS A 502 26.11 -1.49 27.32
C LYS A 502 27.54 -0.99 27.45
N TYR A 503 27.94 -0.07 26.58
CA TYR A 503 29.19 0.68 26.71
C TYR A 503 28.99 2.14 26.31
N ASP A 504 29.96 3.02 26.57
CA ASP A 504 29.92 4.47 26.25
C ASP A 504 28.53 5.11 26.49
N ASP A 505 28.00 4.87 27.69
CA ASP A 505 26.71 5.33 28.23
C ASP A 505 25.43 4.86 27.53
N TYR A 506 25.43 4.62 26.21
CA TYR A 506 24.24 4.27 25.43
C TYR A 506 24.51 3.26 24.30
N ARG A 507 25.76 2.89 24.04
CA ARG A 507 26.09 1.95 22.96
C ARG A 507 25.64 0.54 23.31
N ALA A 508 25.18 -0.18 22.29
CA ALA A 508 24.74 -1.57 22.41
C ALA A 508 25.72 -2.48 21.68
N GLU A 509 26.20 -3.51 22.38
CA GLU A 509 26.83 -4.67 21.74
C GLU A 509 25.97 -5.90 22.06
N VAL A 510 25.46 -6.56 21.02
CA VAL A 510 24.57 -7.73 21.10
C VAL A 510 25.24 -8.88 20.37
N ASN A 511 25.47 -9.99 21.06
CA ASN A 511 26.11 -11.18 20.50
C ASN A 511 25.08 -12.31 20.46
N VAL A 512 24.62 -12.69 19.26
CA VAL A 512 23.64 -13.75 19.03
C VAL A 512 24.04 -14.53 17.78
N ASP A 513 23.76 -15.83 17.76
CA ASP A 513 24.02 -16.72 16.62
C ASP A 513 25.48 -16.73 16.09
N GLY A 514 26.44 -16.38 16.97
CA GLY A 514 27.86 -16.33 16.63
C GLY A 514 28.32 -14.99 16.06
N GLU A 515 27.41 -14.04 15.85
CA GLU A 515 27.68 -12.71 15.31
C GLU A 515 27.64 -11.63 16.39
N THR A 516 28.46 -10.60 16.22
CA THR A 516 28.46 -9.39 17.06
C THR A 516 27.78 -8.25 16.31
N TYR A 517 26.71 -7.72 16.87
CA TYR A 517 25.98 -6.55 16.40
C TYR A 517 26.32 -5.34 17.26
N ASP A 518 26.62 -4.22 16.61
CA ASP A 518 27.00 -2.97 17.28
C ASP A 518 26.10 -1.81 16.87
N GLY A 519 25.70 -0.99 17.84
CA GLY A 519 24.81 0.14 17.64
C GLY A 519 24.46 0.90 18.92
N VAL A 520 23.18 1.16 19.17
CA VAL A 520 22.71 2.02 20.27
C VAL A 520 21.46 1.48 20.97
N PHE A 521 21.35 1.81 22.25
CA PHE A 521 20.10 1.83 23.01
C PHE A 521 19.51 3.24 22.97
N ILE A 522 18.23 3.37 22.67
CA ILE A 522 17.55 4.67 22.57
C ILE A 522 16.07 4.55 22.93
N LYS A 523 15.52 5.57 23.62
CA LYS A 523 14.07 5.68 23.81
C LYS A 523 13.39 6.19 22.54
N GLN A 524 12.40 5.47 22.05
CA GLN A 524 11.57 5.87 20.91
C GLN A 524 10.09 5.77 21.23
N TRP A 525 9.27 6.47 20.45
CA TRP A 525 7.82 6.39 20.54
C TRP A 525 7.33 5.13 19.82
N ASP A 526 6.72 4.21 20.57
CA ASP A 526 5.97 3.08 20.02
C ASP A 526 4.54 3.54 19.74
N PRO A 527 4.12 3.66 18.47
CA PRO A 527 2.79 4.16 18.15
C PRO A 527 1.69 3.13 18.39
N THR A 528 2.01 1.84 18.55
CA THR A 528 1.01 0.84 18.95
C THR A 528 0.67 1.00 20.42
N ALA A 529 1.67 1.03 21.29
CA ALA A 529 1.45 1.18 22.73
C ALA A 529 1.14 2.61 23.17
N GLU A 530 1.28 3.59 22.27
CA GLU A 530 1.24 5.02 22.57
C GLU A 530 2.14 5.41 23.76
N ALA A 531 3.37 4.88 23.76
CA ALA A 531 4.30 5.05 24.85
C ALA A 531 5.76 5.14 24.40
N TRP A 532 6.59 5.80 25.21
CA TRP A 532 8.04 5.82 25.00
C TRP A 532 8.67 4.52 25.49
N ALA A 533 9.09 3.66 24.56
CA ALA A 533 9.75 2.40 24.83
C ALA A 533 11.29 2.53 24.75
N MET A 534 12.02 1.77 25.56
CA MET A 534 13.44 1.56 25.31
C MET A 534 13.58 0.68 24.07
N THR A 535 14.44 1.05 23.14
CA THR A 535 14.72 0.28 21.93
C THR A 535 16.21 0.06 21.78
N PHE A 536 16.59 -0.88 20.91
CA PHE A 536 17.94 -0.95 20.39
C PHE A 536 17.93 -1.12 18.88
N SER A 537 18.98 -0.60 18.24
CA SER A 537 19.29 -0.84 16.84
C SER A 537 20.78 -1.11 16.72
N ALA A 538 21.13 -2.20 16.05
CA ALA A 538 22.51 -2.64 15.91
C ALA A 538 22.72 -3.38 14.58
N MET A 539 23.94 -3.31 14.05
CA MET A 539 24.31 -3.96 12.80
C MET A 539 25.54 -4.85 12.98
N SER A 540 25.55 -6.04 12.37
CA SER A 540 26.71 -6.94 12.37
C SER A 540 27.79 -6.53 11.36
N GLY A 541 28.96 -7.20 11.45
CA GLY A 541 30.01 -7.08 10.44
C GLY A 541 29.60 -7.55 9.05
N ASP A 542 28.59 -8.42 8.96
CA ASP A 542 28.02 -8.90 7.70
C ASP A 542 26.94 -7.96 7.13
N GLY A 543 26.68 -6.81 7.76
CA GLY A 543 25.69 -5.84 7.29
C GLY A 543 24.24 -6.30 7.47
N VAL A 544 23.96 -7.03 8.55
CA VAL A 544 22.61 -7.41 8.97
C VAL A 544 22.17 -6.51 10.12
N VAL A 545 21.01 -5.88 10.00
CA VAL A 545 20.42 -5.03 11.05
C VAL A 545 19.47 -5.85 11.92
N ILE A 546 19.61 -5.67 13.22
CA ILE A 546 18.68 -6.17 14.23
C ILE A 546 18.10 -5.02 15.03
N TRP A 547 16.82 -5.12 15.32
CA TRP A 547 16.07 -4.17 16.11
C TRP A 547 15.42 -4.85 17.30
N GLY A 548 15.21 -4.08 18.36
CA GLY A 548 14.26 -4.50 19.38
C GLY A 548 13.55 -3.35 20.05
N SER A 549 12.31 -3.63 20.44
CA SER A 549 11.43 -2.73 21.20
C SER A 549 11.10 -3.38 22.54
N HIS A 550 11.45 -2.71 23.65
CA HIS A 550 11.19 -3.17 25.00
C HIS A 550 9.69 -3.18 25.21
N ALA A 551 9.16 -4.35 25.56
CA ALA A 551 7.73 -4.47 25.80
C ALA A 551 7.40 -3.82 27.15
N VAL A 552 6.60 -2.76 27.10
CA VAL A 552 6.04 -2.12 28.30
C VAL A 552 4.91 -3.01 28.81
N ASN A 553 5.28 -4.11 29.43
CA ASN A 553 4.34 -5.08 29.97
C ASN A 553 4.09 -4.81 31.45
N GLY A 554 2.82 -4.93 31.86
CA GLY A 554 2.45 -5.03 33.26
C GLY A 554 2.99 -6.32 33.90
N SER A 555 2.56 -6.60 35.13
CA SER A 555 2.80 -7.92 35.72
C SER A 555 2.19 -9.03 34.86
N ASP A 556 2.66 -10.27 35.01
CA ASP A 556 2.06 -11.40 34.28
C ASP A 556 0.53 -11.53 34.56
N GLN A 557 0.03 -11.00 35.69
CA GLN A 557 -1.41 -10.91 35.98
C GLN A 557 -2.09 -9.85 35.11
N ASP A 558 -1.49 -8.67 34.95
CA ASP A 558 -2.03 -7.60 34.09
C ASP A 558 -2.14 -8.09 32.63
N ILE A 559 -1.16 -8.89 32.18
CA ILE A 559 -1.20 -9.53 30.85
C ILE A 559 -2.38 -10.48 30.73
N ILE A 560 -2.54 -11.41 31.70
CA ILE A 560 -3.66 -12.35 31.67
C ILE A 560 -5.01 -11.60 31.68
N ASP A 561 -5.13 -10.56 32.51
CA ASP A 561 -6.35 -9.77 32.60
C ASP A 561 -6.63 -9.02 31.27
N GLY A 562 -5.59 -8.48 30.62
CA GLY A 562 -5.68 -7.90 29.29
C GLY A 562 -6.14 -8.89 28.21
N ILE A 563 -5.55 -10.10 28.19
CA ILE A 563 -5.98 -11.19 27.28
C ILE A 563 -7.46 -11.51 27.49
N LYS A 564 -7.89 -11.68 28.75
CA LYS A 564 -9.30 -12.01 29.06
C LYS A 564 -10.27 -10.91 28.61
N GLN A 565 -9.90 -9.65 28.83
CA GLN A 565 -10.70 -8.51 28.41
C GLN A 565 -10.83 -8.49 26.88
N GLU A 566 -9.72 -8.53 26.16
CA GLU A 566 -9.71 -8.45 24.70
C GLU A 566 -10.44 -9.63 24.05
N LEU A 567 -10.29 -10.86 24.59
CA LEU A 567 -11.09 -12.00 24.14
C LEU A 567 -12.59 -11.79 24.35
N SER A 568 -13.00 -11.16 25.45
CA SER A 568 -14.42 -10.90 25.74
C SER A 568 -14.99 -9.82 24.80
N GLU A 569 -14.19 -8.82 24.46
CA GLU A 569 -14.57 -7.76 23.51
C GLU A 569 -14.65 -8.29 22.07
N ARG A 570 -13.68 -9.14 21.67
CA ARG A 570 -13.63 -9.74 20.33
C ARG A 570 -14.87 -10.55 19.95
N PHE A 571 -15.54 -11.17 20.93
CA PHE A 571 -16.73 -11.99 20.71
C PHE A 571 -17.99 -11.37 21.34
N ALA A 572 -18.02 -10.05 21.49
CA ALA A 572 -19.18 -9.34 22.03
C ALA A 572 -20.38 -9.35 21.06
N ASP A 573 -20.10 -9.32 19.75
CA ASP A 573 -21.13 -9.29 18.72
C ASP A 573 -21.59 -10.69 18.29
N PRO A 574 -22.85 -10.85 17.86
CA PRO A 574 -23.33 -12.13 17.35
C PRO A 574 -22.61 -12.58 16.07
N VAL A 575 -22.44 -13.88 15.91
CA VAL A 575 -21.71 -14.49 14.79
C VAL A 575 -22.63 -15.33 13.90
N ILE A 576 -22.30 -15.37 12.62
CA ILE A 576 -23.01 -16.17 11.59
C ILE A 576 -22.05 -17.05 10.77
N SER A 577 -20.75 -16.96 11.02
CA SER A 577 -19.72 -17.73 10.32
C SER A 577 -18.74 -18.30 11.32
N ASP A 578 -17.86 -19.16 10.82
CA ASP A 578 -16.68 -19.63 11.55
C ASP A 578 -15.90 -18.45 12.16
N ILE A 579 -15.36 -18.67 13.36
CA ILE A 579 -14.65 -17.67 14.13
C ILE A 579 -13.22 -18.11 14.40
N ALA A 580 -12.25 -17.22 14.19
CA ALA A 580 -10.88 -17.47 14.59
C ALA A 580 -10.73 -17.38 16.12
N LEU A 581 -10.45 -18.52 16.76
CA LEU A 581 -10.18 -18.64 18.19
C LEU A 581 -8.66 -18.51 18.46
N PRO A 582 -8.16 -17.40 19.06
CA PRO A 582 -6.73 -17.21 19.29
C PRO A 582 -6.16 -18.30 20.20
N THR A 583 -5.01 -18.88 19.82
CA THR A 583 -4.32 -19.93 20.61
C THR A 583 -3.06 -19.42 21.32
N THR A 584 -2.67 -18.19 21.05
CA THR A 584 -1.49 -17.55 21.63
C THR A 584 -1.78 -16.09 22.01
N GLY A 585 -1.14 -15.61 23.07
CA GLY A 585 -1.10 -14.21 23.46
C GLY A 585 0.32 -13.72 23.71
N THR A 586 0.45 -12.48 24.18
CA THR A 586 1.77 -11.87 24.44
C THR A 586 2.63 -12.68 25.41
N LYS A 587 3.96 -12.52 25.31
CA LYS A 587 4.98 -13.30 26.02
C LYS A 587 4.86 -14.83 25.84
N GLY A 588 4.19 -15.29 24.79
CA GLY A 588 3.99 -16.71 24.51
C GLY A 588 2.95 -17.37 25.44
N ALA A 589 2.02 -16.59 26.00
CA ALA A 589 0.86 -17.14 26.69
C ALA A 589 0.11 -18.11 25.75
N THR A 590 -0.21 -19.32 26.20
CA THR A 590 -0.99 -20.28 25.40
C THR A 590 -2.45 -20.24 25.81
N ILE A 591 -3.35 -20.30 24.83
CA ILE A 591 -4.79 -20.25 25.02
C ILE A 591 -5.38 -21.54 24.45
N THR A 592 -6.11 -22.29 25.28
CA THR A 592 -6.84 -23.48 24.85
C THR A 592 -8.34 -23.30 25.08
N TRP A 593 -9.15 -23.75 24.12
CA TRP A 593 -10.59 -23.54 24.11
C TRP A 593 -11.38 -24.80 24.43
N GLU A 594 -12.44 -24.62 25.23
CA GLU A 594 -13.50 -25.61 25.44
C GLU A 594 -14.86 -25.00 25.09
N SER A 595 -15.75 -25.79 24.51
CA SER A 595 -17.12 -25.37 24.16
C SER A 595 -18.14 -26.11 25.01
N ALA A 596 -19.08 -25.36 25.60
CA ALA A 596 -20.23 -25.94 26.27
C ALA A 596 -21.21 -26.62 25.31
N GLN A 597 -21.19 -26.23 24.02
CA GLN A 597 -22.03 -26.81 22.96
C GLN A 597 -21.21 -27.01 21.67
N PRO A 598 -20.34 -28.04 21.60
CA PRO A 598 -19.44 -28.27 20.46
C PRO A 598 -20.15 -28.51 19.12
N ALA A 599 -21.44 -28.85 19.16
CA ALA A 599 -22.27 -29.03 17.97
C ALA A 599 -22.73 -27.69 17.36
N ILE A 600 -22.60 -26.56 18.07
CA ILE A 600 -22.95 -25.21 17.59
C ILE A 600 -21.68 -24.39 17.36
N ILE A 601 -20.74 -24.38 18.31
CA ILE A 601 -19.40 -23.81 18.11
C ILE A 601 -18.38 -24.86 18.51
N ALA A 602 -17.59 -25.35 17.56
CA ALA A 602 -16.51 -26.30 17.80
C ALA A 602 -15.25 -25.62 18.37
N THR A 603 -14.29 -26.39 18.87
CA THR A 603 -13.08 -25.85 19.53
C THR A 603 -12.02 -25.30 18.56
N ASP A 604 -12.16 -25.58 17.27
CA ASP A 604 -11.41 -24.95 16.18
C ASP A 604 -12.07 -23.66 15.67
N GLY A 605 -13.27 -23.34 16.15
CA GLY A 605 -14.01 -22.15 15.77
C GLY A 605 -15.07 -22.37 14.71
N THR A 606 -15.28 -23.61 14.24
CA THR A 606 -16.35 -23.89 13.28
C THR A 606 -17.72 -23.65 13.90
N VAL A 607 -18.57 -22.89 13.21
CA VAL A 607 -19.89 -22.47 13.65
C VAL A 607 -20.98 -23.19 12.85
N ASN A 608 -21.79 -23.98 13.54
CA ASN A 608 -23.00 -24.59 13.00
C ASN A 608 -24.21 -23.81 13.54
N ARG A 609 -24.86 -23.04 12.66
CA ARG A 609 -25.98 -22.19 13.05
C ARG A 609 -27.20 -23.04 13.44
N PRO A 610 -27.89 -22.73 14.56
CA PRO A 610 -29.09 -23.45 14.95
C PRO A 610 -30.25 -23.13 14.00
N THR A 611 -31.19 -24.07 13.81
CA THR A 611 -32.45 -23.80 13.12
C THR A 611 -33.47 -23.21 14.10
N GLY A 612 -34.05 -22.05 13.78
CA GLY A 612 -35.11 -21.42 14.58
C GLY A 612 -34.66 -20.20 15.37
N GLU A 613 -34.32 -20.38 16.66
CA GLU A 613 -33.92 -19.28 17.56
C GLU A 613 -32.39 -19.22 17.72
N ASP A 614 -31.86 -18.00 17.92
CA ASP A 614 -30.44 -17.77 18.23
C ASP A 614 -29.98 -18.63 19.43
N ALA A 615 -28.75 -19.12 19.38
CA ALA A 615 -28.14 -19.86 20.48
C ALA A 615 -26.99 -19.07 21.10
N THR A 616 -26.90 -19.08 22.43
CA THR A 616 -25.70 -18.60 23.14
C THR A 616 -24.89 -19.80 23.61
N VAL A 617 -23.62 -19.84 23.21
CA VAL A 617 -22.65 -20.89 23.56
C VAL A 617 -21.58 -20.30 24.48
N ASP A 618 -21.45 -20.85 25.68
CA ASP A 618 -20.35 -20.52 26.58
C ASP A 618 -19.06 -21.18 26.07
N MET A 619 -18.11 -20.35 25.64
CA MET A 619 -16.77 -20.75 25.24
C MET A 619 -15.79 -20.44 26.38
N THR A 620 -15.06 -21.44 26.87
CA THR A 620 -14.08 -21.25 27.95
C THR A 620 -12.66 -21.24 27.39
N ALA A 621 -11.99 -20.10 27.49
CA ALA A 621 -10.57 -19.96 27.20
C ALA A 621 -9.75 -20.18 28.47
N THR A 622 -8.84 -21.15 28.41
CA THR A 622 -7.81 -21.39 29.44
C THR A 622 -6.50 -20.74 29.00
N ILE A 623 -6.03 -19.77 29.79
CA ILE A 623 -4.81 -19.01 29.52
C ILE A 623 -3.71 -19.49 30.45
N LEU A 624 -2.55 -19.85 29.88
CA LEU A 624 -1.36 -20.26 30.61
C LEU A 624 -0.20 -19.31 30.26
N LEU A 625 0.37 -18.67 31.27
CA LEU A 625 1.57 -17.83 31.16
C LEU A 625 2.55 -18.20 32.28
N GLY A 626 3.68 -18.82 31.92
CA GLY A 626 4.62 -19.38 32.90
C GLY A 626 3.96 -20.45 33.77
N GLU A 627 3.92 -20.24 35.09
CA GLU A 627 3.23 -21.15 36.04
C GLU A 627 1.78 -20.73 36.32
N MET A 628 1.33 -19.56 35.85
CA MET A 628 -0.02 -19.07 36.10
C MET A 628 -1.01 -19.61 35.08
N LYS A 629 -2.12 -20.15 35.59
CA LYS A 629 -3.22 -20.70 34.80
C LYS A 629 -4.52 -20.07 35.25
N GLU A 630 -5.23 -19.44 34.33
CA GLU A 630 -6.47 -18.69 34.57
C GLU A 630 -7.47 -18.99 33.45
N GLU A 631 -8.76 -18.85 33.74
CA GLU A 631 -9.84 -19.14 32.78
C GLU A 631 -10.76 -17.93 32.63
N VAL A 632 -11.34 -17.77 31.43
CA VAL A 632 -12.45 -16.85 31.15
C VAL A 632 -13.50 -17.59 30.34
N THR A 633 -14.78 -17.40 30.69
CA THR A 633 -15.91 -17.93 29.93
C THR A 633 -16.60 -16.79 29.20
N ILE A 634 -16.74 -16.95 27.90
CA ILE A 634 -17.22 -15.92 26.97
C ILE A 634 -18.50 -16.45 26.34
N PRO A 635 -19.67 -15.83 26.60
CA PRO A 635 -20.92 -16.22 25.96
C PRO A 635 -20.95 -15.68 24.53
N ILE A 636 -20.83 -16.55 23.54
CA ILE A 636 -20.90 -16.19 22.11
C ILE A 636 -22.30 -16.44 21.61
N THR A 637 -22.92 -15.44 20.98
CA THR A 637 -24.25 -15.60 20.37
C THR A 637 -24.12 -15.98 18.91
N VAL A 638 -24.62 -17.17 18.53
CA VAL A 638 -24.73 -17.62 17.15
C VAL A 638 -26.16 -17.33 16.66
N LYS A 639 -26.28 -16.57 15.58
CA LYS A 639 -27.60 -16.33 14.99
C LYS A 639 -28.14 -17.58 14.32
N ALA A 640 -29.42 -17.83 14.48
CA ALA A 640 -30.07 -18.94 13.79
C ALA A 640 -29.95 -18.80 12.27
N ALA A 641 -29.77 -19.94 11.59
CA ALA A 641 -29.97 -20.02 10.14
C ALA A 641 -31.44 -19.68 9.85
N LYS A 642 -31.67 -18.75 8.93
CA LYS A 642 -33.04 -18.38 8.52
C LYS A 642 -33.50 -19.39 7.47
N GLU A 643 -34.78 -19.73 7.47
CA GLU A 643 -35.36 -20.40 6.28
C GLU A 643 -35.23 -19.44 5.10
N GLY A 644 -34.67 -19.96 3.99
CA GLY A 644 -34.44 -19.20 2.78
C GLY A 644 -35.68 -18.45 2.31
N LYS A 645 -35.55 -17.14 2.08
CA LYS A 645 -36.68 -16.30 1.70
C LYS A 645 -36.28 -15.17 0.75
N LEU A 646 -37.27 -14.63 0.04
CA LEU A 646 -37.16 -13.33 -0.61
C LEU A 646 -36.99 -12.26 0.46
N THR A 647 -35.80 -11.66 0.52
CA THR A 647 -35.42 -10.66 1.52
C THR A 647 -35.66 -9.25 1.04
N ALA A 648 -35.53 -8.99 -0.26
CA ALA A 648 -35.86 -7.69 -0.86
C ALA A 648 -36.35 -7.86 -2.30
N TRP A 649 -37.31 -7.03 -2.71
CA TRP A 649 -37.79 -6.91 -4.08
C TRP A 649 -38.09 -5.44 -4.42
N TYR A 650 -37.21 -4.82 -5.21
CA TYR A 650 -37.40 -3.46 -5.71
C TYR A 650 -37.81 -3.52 -7.19
N ASN A 651 -39.11 -3.36 -7.46
CA ASN A 651 -39.69 -3.37 -8.81
C ASN A 651 -39.87 -1.97 -9.43
N PHE A 652 -39.65 -0.91 -8.66
CA PHE A 652 -39.66 0.49 -9.09
C PHE A 652 -40.96 1.06 -9.72
N ASP A 653 -42.07 0.32 -9.70
CA ASP A 653 -43.35 0.76 -10.26
C ASP A 653 -43.92 2.01 -9.57
N ASP A 654 -43.84 2.03 -8.24
CA ASP A 654 -44.43 3.05 -7.37
C ASP A 654 -43.40 3.81 -6.52
N GLY A 655 -42.11 3.70 -6.85
CA GLY A 655 -41.03 4.42 -6.18
C GLY A 655 -39.88 3.51 -5.76
N LEU A 656 -39.25 3.79 -4.63
CA LEU A 656 -38.06 3.08 -4.13
C LEU A 656 -38.39 2.03 -3.04
N GLY A 657 -39.67 1.70 -2.85
CA GLY A 657 -40.11 0.81 -1.78
C GLY A 657 -39.87 -0.67 -2.06
N ASP A 658 -39.53 -1.42 -1.02
CA ASP A 658 -39.41 -2.88 -1.05
C ASP A 658 -40.80 -3.55 -1.10
N GLN A 659 -41.07 -4.31 -2.15
CA GLN A 659 -42.31 -5.04 -2.35
C GLN A 659 -42.38 -6.35 -1.57
N SER A 660 -41.25 -6.84 -1.05
CA SER A 660 -41.27 -8.01 -0.16
C SER A 660 -41.86 -7.67 1.22
N GLY A 661 -41.85 -6.39 1.59
CA GLY A 661 -42.32 -5.90 2.89
C GLY A 661 -41.39 -6.24 4.05
N ASN A 662 -40.15 -6.67 3.77
CA ASN A 662 -39.18 -7.08 4.77
C ASN A 662 -38.12 -6.01 5.06
N GLN A 663 -37.96 -5.02 4.17
CA GLN A 663 -36.91 -4.00 4.26
C GLN A 663 -37.47 -2.58 4.22
N GLU A 664 -36.62 -1.63 4.61
CA GLU A 664 -36.89 -0.21 4.38
C GLU A 664 -36.77 0.15 2.90
N ASP A 665 -37.39 1.26 2.51
CA ASP A 665 -37.28 1.84 1.17
C ASP A 665 -35.81 2.17 0.86
N ALA A 666 -35.40 1.96 -0.39
CA ALA A 666 -34.08 2.38 -0.84
C ALA A 666 -33.95 3.91 -0.80
N THR A 667 -32.75 4.39 -0.47
CA THR A 667 -32.45 5.81 -0.38
C THR A 667 -31.50 6.25 -1.49
N VAL A 668 -31.58 7.51 -1.91
CA VAL A 668 -30.77 8.03 -3.02
C VAL A 668 -29.38 8.42 -2.52
N THR A 669 -28.34 7.97 -3.20
CA THR A 669 -26.95 8.36 -2.95
C THR A 669 -26.46 9.31 -4.04
N GLY A 670 -25.37 10.03 -3.76
CA GLY A 670 -24.61 10.68 -4.81
C GLY A 670 -23.82 9.65 -5.63
N ASN A 671 -22.59 9.98 -5.97
CA ASN A 671 -21.76 9.15 -6.83
C ASN A 671 -21.07 7.97 -6.11
N ARG A 672 -21.28 7.78 -4.80
CA ARG A 672 -20.69 6.70 -4.01
C ARG A 672 -21.70 6.13 -3.02
N ILE A 673 -21.50 4.89 -2.58
CA ILE A 673 -22.39 4.20 -1.62
C ILE A 673 -22.51 4.92 -0.25
N ASP A 674 -21.51 5.71 0.12
CA ASP A 674 -21.33 6.33 1.43
C ASP A 674 -21.67 7.83 1.44
N ASN A 675 -22.17 8.39 0.33
CA ASN A 675 -22.52 9.80 0.24
C ASN A 675 -23.96 10.06 -0.18
N GLU A 676 -24.48 11.20 0.27
CA GLU A 676 -25.79 11.69 -0.10
C GLU A 676 -25.67 12.70 -1.26
N GLY A 677 -26.69 12.76 -2.11
CA GLY A 677 -26.73 13.62 -3.27
C GLY A 677 -27.51 12.95 -4.40
N GLY A 678 -27.66 13.60 -5.54
CA GLY A 678 -28.29 12.99 -6.71
C GLY A 678 -29.83 12.97 -6.72
N GLU A 679 -30.38 12.42 -7.80
CA GLU A 679 -31.81 12.28 -8.03
C GLU A 679 -32.06 11.01 -8.86
N ILE A 680 -32.98 10.16 -8.40
CA ILE A 680 -33.44 9.00 -9.17
C ILE A 680 -34.77 9.36 -9.82
N THR A 681 -34.86 9.06 -11.12
CA THR A 681 -36.08 9.20 -11.91
C THR A 681 -36.55 7.82 -12.37
N PHE A 682 -37.76 7.74 -12.91
CA PHE A 682 -38.37 6.48 -13.33
C PHE A 682 -38.74 6.55 -14.81
N ALA A 683 -38.43 5.49 -15.55
CA ALA A 683 -38.72 5.35 -16.98
C ALA A 683 -39.51 4.06 -17.24
N GLU A 684 -39.92 3.82 -18.49
CA GLU A 684 -40.54 2.55 -18.88
C GLU A 684 -39.54 1.40 -18.68
N GLY A 685 -39.91 0.42 -17.85
CA GLY A 685 -39.05 -0.66 -17.42
C GLY A 685 -39.10 -1.88 -18.34
N LYS A 686 -38.47 -2.96 -17.89
CA LYS A 686 -38.67 -4.30 -18.47
C LYS A 686 -40.08 -4.78 -18.15
N THR A 687 -40.52 -4.50 -16.93
CA THR A 687 -41.92 -4.62 -16.47
C THR A 687 -42.29 -3.28 -15.86
N GLY A 688 -43.47 -2.73 -16.20
CA GLY A 688 -43.93 -1.50 -15.57
C GLY A 688 -42.92 -0.33 -15.67
N LYS A 689 -42.42 0.19 -14.55
CA LYS A 689 -41.36 1.21 -14.50
C LYS A 689 -40.04 0.67 -13.95
N ALA A 690 -38.95 1.20 -14.47
CA ALA A 690 -37.59 0.98 -13.97
C ALA A 690 -37.00 2.24 -13.33
N SER A 691 -36.05 2.06 -12.42
CA SER A 691 -35.20 3.14 -11.92
C SER A 691 -34.22 3.58 -13.00
N GLN A 692 -34.11 4.90 -13.23
CA GLN A 692 -33.20 5.50 -14.18
C GLN A 692 -32.02 6.17 -13.46
N PHE A 693 -30.83 5.63 -13.74
CA PHE A 693 -29.55 6.10 -13.21
C PHE A 693 -28.87 7.00 -14.25
N ASP A 694 -28.41 8.17 -13.79
CA ASP A 694 -27.91 9.26 -14.64
C ASP A 694 -26.37 9.27 -14.82
N GLY A 695 -25.67 8.26 -14.27
CA GLY A 695 -24.21 8.19 -14.23
C GLY A 695 -23.57 9.03 -13.13
N ASN A 696 -24.35 9.62 -12.22
CA ASN A 696 -23.85 10.40 -11.08
C ASN A 696 -24.52 10.04 -9.74
N THR A 697 -25.53 9.17 -9.77
CA THR A 697 -26.43 8.85 -8.66
C THR A 697 -26.51 7.33 -8.49
N GLY A 698 -26.70 6.87 -7.26
CA GLY A 698 -27.00 5.47 -6.93
C GLY A 698 -28.19 5.33 -5.99
N LEU A 699 -28.45 4.08 -5.60
CA LEU A 699 -29.41 3.75 -4.53
C LEU A 699 -28.70 2.97 -3.43
N ARG A 700 -28.86 3.41 -2.17
CA ARG A 700 -28.47 2.67 -0.98
C ARG A 700 -29.65 1.79 -0.55
N LEU A 701 -29.40 0.50 -0.43
CA LEU A 701 -30.35 -0.49 0.07
C LEU A 701 -30.15 -0.68 1.59
N ALA A 702 -31.04 -1.46 2.22
CA ALA A 702 -30.90 -1.81 3.63
C ALA A 702 -29.58 -2.55 3.90
N ASP A 703 -29.01 -2.38 5.09
CA ASP A 703 -27.84 -3.15 5.51
C ASP A 703 -28.27 -4.59 5.88
N GLY A 704 -27.37 -5.55 5.72
CA GLY A 704 -27.60 -6.95 6.08
C GLY A 704 -28.65 -7.68 5.22
N LEU A 705 -28.81 -7.29 3.94
CA LEU A 705 -29.68 -8.01 2.99
C LEU A 705 -29.29 -9.47 2.80
N ILE A 706 -28.00 -9.75 2.89
CA ILE A 706 -27.42 -11.10 2.85
C ILE A 706 -26.67 -11.31 4.16
N SER A 707 -26.98 -12.41 4.83
CA SER A 707 -26.44 -12.76 6.16
C SER A 707 -26.24 -14.28 6.29
N ASP A 708 -26.14 -14.96 5.16
CA ASP A 708 -26.00 -16.40 5.00
C ASP A 708 -24.99 -16.70 3.88
N ASP A 709 -24.42 -17.90 3.87
CA ASP A 709 -23.52 -18.37 2.80
C ASP A 709 -24.26 -19.04 1.64
N SER A 710 -25.59 -19.15 1.74
CA SER A 710 -26.49 -19.52 0.66
C SER A 710 -27.43 -18.35 0.33
N TYR A 711 -27.36 -17.80 -0.89
CA TYR A 711 -28.17 -16.65 -1.31
C TYR A 711 -28.31 -16.56 -2.83
N SER A 712 -29.29 -15.77 -3.28
CA SER A 712 -29.49 -15.48 -4.70
C SER A 712 -29.78 -14.01 -4.96
N ILE A 713 -29.21 -13.47 -6.02
CA ILE A 713 -29.43 -12.10 -6.47
C ILE A 713 -29.91 -12.16 -7.91
N SER A 714 -30.94 -11.38 -8.26
CA SER A 714 -31.47 -11.28 -9.62
C SER A 714 -31.85 -9.84 -9.93
N LEU A 715 -31.51 -9.35 -11.12
CA LEU A 715 -31.91 -8.03 -11.59
C LEU A 715 -31.97 -7.95 -13.12
N TRP A 716 -32.76 -7.00 -13.62
CA TRP A 716 -32.74 -6.59 -15.01
C TRP A 716 -31.96 -5.30 -15.16
N VAL A 717 -31.12 -5.22 -16.20
CA VAL A 717 -30.30 -4.04 -16.50
C VAL A 717 -30.39 -3.67 -17.97
N ASN A 718 -30.39 -2.38 -18.27
CA ASN A 718 -30.31 -1.83 -19.62
C ASN A 718 -29.33 -0.65 -19.61
N PRO A 719 -28.02 -0.91 -19.81
CA PRO A 719 -26.99 0.12 -19.76
C PRO A 719 -27.13 1.08 -20.95
N GLU A 720 -27.12 2.39 -20.71
CA GLU A 720 -27.05 3.39 -21.78
C GLU A 720 -25.63 3.47 -22.35
N GLU A 721 -24.65 3.35 -21.46
CA GLU A 721 -23.22 3.25 -21.73
C GLU A 721 -22.59 2.23 -20.78
N LEU A 722 -21.42 1.71 -21.15
CA LEU A 722 -20.61 0.86 -20.31
C LEU A 722 -19.35 1.62 -19.91
N THR A 723 -18.96 1.45 -18.66
CA THR A 723 -17.79 2.05 -18.05
C THR A 723 -17.13 0.97 -17.20
N GLU A 724 -15.81 0.92 -17.28
CA GLU A 724 -15.00 -0.12 -16.64
C GLU A 724 -15.26 -0.17 -15.12
N TYR A 725 -15.53 -1.38 -14.61
CA TYR A 725 -15.80 -1.69 -13.19
C TYR A 725 -17.06 -1.07 -12.58
N SER A 726 -17.83 -0.30 -13.34
CA SER A 726 -19.08 0.31 -12.86
C SER A 726 -20.07 -0.74 -12.42
N THR A 727 -20.38 -0.77 -11.13
CA THR A 727 -21.26 -1.80 -10.56
C THR A 727 -22.73 -1.62 -10.92
N THR A 728 -23.46 -2.72 -11.06
CA THR A 728 -24.93 -2.72 -11.04
C THR A 728 -25.45 -3.03 -9.64
N PHE A 729 -25.34 -4.28 -9.17
CA PHE A 729 -25.54 -4.65 -7.77
C PHE A 729 -24.20 -4.69 -7.04
N PHE A 730 -24.11 -4.03 -5.88
CA PHE A 730 -22.92 -4.05 -5.03
C PHE A 730 -23.29 -4.39 -3.60
N GLY A 731 -22.49 -5.25 -2.97
CA GLY A 731 -22.59 -5.57 -1.54
C GLY A 731 -21.20 -5.61 -0.92
N ALA A 732 -21.01 -4.96 0.22
CA ALA A 732 -19.72 -4.87 0.88
C ALA A 732 -19.86 -4.95 2.40
N ARG A 733 -19.02 -5.78 3.03
CA ARG A 733 -18.82 -5.75 4.49
C ARG A 733 -17.82 -4.65 4.87
N THR A 734 -16.78 -4.48 4.05
CA THR A 734 -15.79 -3.41 4.16
C THR A 734 -15.37 -2.99 2.75
N GLU A 735 -14.61 -1.90 2.62
CA GLU A 735 -14.02 -1.51 1.33
C GLU A 735 -13.14 -2.61 0.72
N ASN A 736 -12.63 -3.55 1.51
CA ASN A 736 -11.83 -4.67 1.03
C ASN A 736 -12.58 -6.01 1.00
N ASN A 737 -13.86 -6.05 1.38
CA ASN A 737 -14.67 -7.27 1.43
C ASN A 737 -15.99 -7.04 0.71
N TRP A 738 -16.09 -7.43 -0.56
CA TRP A 738 -17.24 -7.04 -1.40
C TRP A 738 -17.51 -7.99 -2.57
N ILE A 739 -18.70 -7.84 -3.13
CA ILE A 739 -19.19 -8.47 -4.36
C ILE A 739 -19.76 -7.36 -5.26
N SER A 740 -19.43 -7.40 -6.55
CA SER A 740 -19.90 -6.45 -7.56
C SER A 740 -20.38 -7.18 -8.81
N PHE A 741 -21.55 -6.82 -9.31
CA PHE A 741 -21.99 -7.22 -10.65
C PHE A 741 -21.51 -6.18 -11.65
N VAL A 742 -20.51 -6.54 -12.45
CA VAL A 742 -19.79 -5.63 -13.35
C VAL A 742 -20.20 -5.89 -14.80
N PRO A 743 -20.91 -4.96 -15.47
CA PRO A 743 -21.27 -5.07 -16.87
C PRO A 743 -20.06 -5.16 -17.81
N GLU A 744 -18.99 -4.41 -17.53
CA GLU A 744 -17.77 -4.35 -18.36
C GLU A 744 -16.50 -4.20 -17.51
N THR A 745 -15.51 -5.04 -17.82
CA THR A 745 -14.15 -4.98 -17.27
C THR A 745 -13.12 -4.56 -18.34
N SER A 746 -11.87 -4.34 -17.94
CA SER A 746 -10.74 -4.15 -18.88
C SER A 746 -10.57 -5.29 -19.88
N TRP A 747 -10.99 -6.51 -19.52
CA TRP A 747 -10.89 -7.70 -20.36
C TRP A 747 -12.04 -7.83 -21.37
N GLY A 748 -13.02 -6.92 -21.34
CA GLY A 748 -14.13 -6.92 -22.29
C GLY A 748 -15.15 -8.02 -22.04
N ASN A 749 -15.54 -8.23 -20.78
CA ASN A 749 -16.60 -9.16 -20.39
C ASN A 749 -17.47 -8.64 -19.23
N THR A 750 -18.65 -9.24 -19.07
CA THR A 750 -19.49 -9.12 -17.88
C THR A 750 -19.07 -10.16 -16.84
N MET A 751 -19.05 -9.79 -15.57
CA MET A 751 -18.70 -10.72 -14.48
C MET A 751 -19.39 -10.39 -13.16
N VAL A 752 -19.38 -11.35 -12.24
CA VAL A 752 -19.43 -11.04 -10.81
C VAL A 752 -18.00 -11.03 -10.28
N TRP A 753 -17.61 -9.92 -9.67
CA TRP A 753 -16.27 -9.72 -9.14
C TRP A 753 -16.32 -9.65 -7.63
N SER A 754 -15.39 -10.31 -6.94
CA SER A 754 -15.35 -10.32 -5.48
C SER A 754 -13.93 -10.22 -4.94
N HIS A 755 -13.81 -9.60 -3.78
CA HIS A 755 -12.58 -9.53 -3.00
C HIS A 755 -12.90 -9.80 -1.53
N ASN A 756 -12.16 -10.69 -0.87
CA ASN A 756 -12.39 -11.07 0.53
C ASN A 756 -11.42 -10.40 1.53
N GLY A 757 -10.51 -9.56 1.04
CA GLY A 757 -9.48 -8.88 1.83
C GLY A 757 -8.08 -9.38 1.50
N ASP A 758 -7.97 -10.64 1.08
CA ASP A 758 -6.70 -11.31 0.77
C ASP A 758 -6.61 -11.72 -0.70
N ASP A 759 -7.72 -12.22 -1.27
CA ASP A 759 -7.79 -12.78 -2.61
C ASP A 759 -8.94 -12.19 -3.43
N TRP A 760 -8.73 -12.18 -4.75
CA TRP A 760 -9.73 -11.86 -5.77
C TRP A 760 -10.42 -13.13 -6.25
N TYR A 761 -11.71 -13.02 -6.59
CA TYR A 761 -12.46 -14.09 -7.25
C TYR A 761 -13.22 -13.53 -8.45
N ASP A 762 -12.95 -14.12 -9.62
CA ASP A 762 -13.50 -13.68 -10.90
C ASP A 762 -14.54 -14.67 -11.43
N VAL A 763 -15.82 -14.34 -11.32
CA VAL A 763 -16.94 -15.07 -11.95
C VAL A 763 -17.13 -14.53 -13.36
N ALA A 764 -16.11 -14.71 -14.18
CA ALA A 764 -15.97 -14.13 -15.51
C ALA A 764 -16.83 -14.87 -16.55
N THR A 765 -17.54 -14.11 -17.41
CA THR A 765 -18.19 -14.66 -18.60
C THR A 765 -17.35 -14.43 -19.86
N ASP A 766 -17.80 -15.00 -20.99
CA ASP A 766 -17.13 -14.94 -22.28
C ASP A 766 -17.53 -13.73 -23.14
N SER A 767 -18.39 -12.85 -22.63
CA SER A 767 -18.94 -11.74 -23.40
C SER A 767 -19.43 -10.59 -22.51
N THR A 768 -19.59 -9.40 -23.11
CA THR A 768 -20.16 -8.21 -22.46
C THR A 768 -21.65 -8.08 -22.81
N ILE A 769 -22.48 -7.72 -21.83
CA ILE A 769 -23.88 -7.39 -22.10
C ILE A 769 -24.02 -6.17 -23.03
N PRO A 770 -25.03 -6.14 -23.91
CA PRO A 770 -25.20 -5.06 -24.88
C PRO A 770 -25.74 -3.76 -24.24
N VAL A 771 -25.24 -2.61 -24.72
CA VAL A 771 -25.86 -1.30 -24.46
C VAL A 771 -27.22 -1.17 -25.12
N ASN A 772 -28.10 -0.40 -24.49
CA ASN A 772 -29.45 -0.06 -24.94
C ASN A 772 -30.35 -1.29 -25.16
N GLN A 773 -30.08 -2.38 -24.46
CA GLN A 773 -30.84 -3.62 -24.48
C GLN A 773 -30.96 -4.20 -23.06
N TRP A 774 -32.15 -4.73 -22.75
CA TRP A 774 -32.39 -5.40 -21.48
C TRP A 774 -31.66 -6.74 -21.41
N SER A 775 -30.86 -6.91 -20.36
CA SER A 775 -30.25 -8.18 -19.96
C SER A 775 -30.68 -8.53 -18.54
N HIS A 776 -30.97 -9.80 -18.29
CA HIS A 776 -31.21 -10.33 -16.95
C HIS A 776 -29.91 -10.92 -16.41
N LEU A 777 -29.53 -10.52 -15.20
CA LEU A 777 -28.35 -11.02 -14.50
C LEU A 777 -28.81 -11.70 -13.21
N ALA A 778 -28.27 -12.88 -12.92
CA ALA A 778 -28.52 -13.54 -11.64
C ALA A 778 -27.31 -14.31 -11.14
N LEU A 779 -27.08 -14.29 -9.83
CA LEU A 779 -26.08 -15.08 -9.13
C LEU A 779 -26.78 -15.94 -8.09
N THR A 780 -26.39 -17.21 -7.99
CA THR A 780 -26.74 -18.09 -6.87
C THR A 780 -25.45 -18.55 -6.21
N VAL A 781 -25.36 -18.41 -4.90
CA VAL A 781 -24.25 -18.91 -4.09
C VAL A 781 -24.82 -19.93 -3.11
N ASP A 782 -24.22 -21.12 -3.04
CA ASP A 782 -24.60 -22.18 -2.10
C ASP A 782 -23.32 -22.74 -1.47
N ASP A 783 -23.01 -22.33 -0.23
CA ASP A 783 -21.83 -22.82 0.53
C ASP A 783 -20.53 -22.81 -0.31
N GLY A 784 -20.22 -21.66 -0.91
CA GLY A 784 -19.02 -21.46 -1.74
C GLY A 784 -19.17 -21.89 -3.20
N THR A 785 -20.24 -22.58 -3.60
CA THR A 785 -20.53 -22.82 -5.02
C THR A 785 -21.26 -21.61 -5.62
N ALA A 786 -20.61 -20.85 -6.50
CA ALA A 786 -21.21 -19.72 -7.19
C ALA A 786 -21.58 -20.08 -8.64
N THR A 787 -22.83 -19.80 -9.03
CA THR A 787 -23.33 -19.95 -10.40
C THR A 787 -23.91 -18.63 -10.90
N PHE A 788 -23.42 -18.16 -12.05
CA PHE A 788 -23.83 -16.90 -12.66
C PHE A 788 -24.57 -17.12 -13.98
N TYR A 789 -25.70 -16.42 -14.12
CA TYR A 789 -26.63 -16.56 -15.22
C TYR A 789 -26.80 -15.23 -15.95
N ILE A 790 -26.83 -15.30 -17.28
CA ILE A 790 -27.22 -14.17 -18.14
C ILE A 790 -28.41 -14.62 -18.99
N ASN A 791 -29.51 -13.88 -18.91
CA ASN A 791 -30.75 -14.17 -19.63
C ASN A 791 -31.29 -15.59 -19.38
N GLY A 792 -31.23 -16.03 -18.12
CA GLY A 792 -31.66 -17.37 -17.70
C GLY A 792 -30.70 -18.51 -18.07
N GLU A 793 -29.64 -18.25 -18.84
CA GLU A 793 -28.63 -19.25 -19.20
C GLU A 793 -27.44 -19.19 -18.24
N GLU A 794 -27.01 -20.34 -17.73
CA GLU A 794 -25.77 -20.49 -16.96
C GLU A 794 -24.57 -20.09 -17.83
N ARG A 795 -23.73 -19.19 -17.31
CA ARG A 795 -22.51 -18.71 -17.97
C ARG A 795 -21.24 -19.11 -17.22
N PHE A 796 -21.35 -19.38 -15.92
CA PHE A 796 -20.25 -19.77 -15.07
C PHE A 796 -20.76 -20.59 -13.88
N THR A 797 -19.99 -21.58 -13.47
CA THR A 797 -20.07 -22.23 -12.15
C THR A 797 -18.66 -22.43 -11.61
N GLY A 798 -18.45 -22.08 -10.34
CA GLY A 798 -17.18 -22.25 -9.65
C GLY A 798 -17.37 -22.56 -8.17
N GLU A 799 -16.34 -23.14 -7.56
CA GLU A 799 -16.27 -23.48 -6.13
C GLU A 799 -15.39 -22.48 -5.40
N ASP A 800 -15.36 -22.54 -4.07
CA ASP A 800 -14.53 -21.68 -3.21
C ASP A 800 -14.82 -20.17 -3.39
N PHE A 801 -16.03 -19.83 -3.82
CA PHE A 801 -16.48 -18.44 -3.86
C PHE A 801 -16.51 -17.86 -2.45
N PRO A 802 -15.93 -16.66 -2.22
CA PRO A 802 -15.73 -16.16 -0.87
C PRO A 802 -17.04 -15.86 -0.14
N ASN A 803 -17.11 -16.26 1.12
CA ASN A 803 -18.15 -15.80 2.04
C ASN A 803 -17.84 -14.37 2.49
N ILE A 804 -18.40 -13.38 1.79
CA ILE A 804 -18.17 -11.95 2.08
C ILE A 804 -18.99 -11.46 3.27
N PHE A 805 -20.23 -11.95 3.41
CA PHE A 805 -21.22 -11.42 4.35
C PHE A 805 -21.22 -12.22 5.65
N THR A 806 -20.07 -12.26 6.32
CA THR A 806 -19.85 -12.98 7.58
C THR A 806 -20.40 -12.24 8.82
N SER A 807 -21.01 -11.08 8.64
CA SER A 807 -21.64 -10.26 9.68
C SER A 807 -23.02 -9.78 9.23
N VAL A 808 -23.82 -9.27 10.17
CA VAL A 808 -25.22 -8.89 9.94
C VAL A 808 -25.41 -7.44 9.44
N ASP A 809 -24.33 -6.73 9.16
CA ASP A 809 -24.28 -5.28 8.92
C ASP A 809 -23.66 -4.88 7.56
N GLY A 810 -23.50 -5.82 6.62
CA GLY A 810 -22.99 -5.51 5.28
C GLY A 810 -23.82 -4.46 4.56
N ALA A 811 -23.17 -3.52 3.87
CA ALA A 811 -23.79 -2.45 3.11
C ALA A 811 -24.11 -2.88 1.66
N PHE A 812 -25.25 -2.47 1.13
CA PHE A 812 -25.70 -2.83 -0.22
C PHE A 812 -26.15 -1.62 -1.03
N SER A 813 -25.86 -1.60 -2.32
CA SER A 813 -26.24 -0.51 -3.23
C SER A 813 -26.53 -0.98 -4.65
N LEU A 814 -27.21 -0.10 -5.40
CA LEU A 814 -27.37 -0.20 -6.84
C LEU A 814 -26.67 0.98 -7.53
N GLY A 815 -25.90 0.67 -8.56
CA GLY A 815 -25.29 1.63 -9.48
C GLY A 815 -24.06 2.37 -8.96
N VAL A 816 -23.67 2.19 -7.69
CA VAL A 816 -22.50 2.84 -7.07
C VAL A 816 -21.75 1.87 -6.16
N ASN A 817 -20.43 2.02 -6.10
CA ASN A 817 -19.55 1.41 -5.09
C ASN A 817 -18.68 2.52 -4.44
N TYR A 818 -17.51 2.17 -3.92
CA TYR A 818 -16.58 3.11 -3.27
C TYR A 818 -15.64 3.85 -4.24
N TRP A 819 -15.45 3.37 -5.47
CA TRP A 819 -14.34 3.83 -6.33
C TRP A 819 -14.77 4.30 -7.71
N ASP A 820 -15.71 3.61 -8.33
CA ASP A 820 -15.89 3.64 -9.78
C ASP A 820 -16.91 4.67 -10.24
N THR A 821 -17.04 4.79 -11.56
CA THR A 821 -18.06 5.66 -12.17
C THR A 821 -19.44 5.06 -11.89
N PRO A 822 -20.46 5.85 -11.50
CA PRO A 822 -21.79 5.31 -11.31
C PRO A 822 -22.38 4.74 -12.60
N PHE A 823 -23.19 3.69 -12.48
CA PHE A 823 -23.93 3.11 -13.58
C PHE A 823 -24.84 4.17 -14.23
N LYS A 824 -24.97 4.09 -15.56
CA LYS A 824 -25.89 4.92 -16.33
C LYS A 824 -26.76 4.06 -17.22
N GLY A 825 -28.06 4.14 -17.01
CA GLY A 825 -29.04 3.29 -17.68
C GLY A 825 -30.23 3.01 -16.79
N LEU A 826 -30.91 1.90 -17.07
CA LEU A 826 -32.08 1.46 -16.31
C LEU A 826 -31.78 0.17 -15.54
N MET A 827 -32.31 0.07 -14.33
CA MET A 827 -32.40 -1.21 -13.60
C MET A 827 -33.83 -1.46 -13.16
N ASP A 828 -34.21 -2.74 -13.17
CA ASP A 828 -35.56 -3.18 -12.89
C ASP A 828 -35.57 -4.51 -12.14
N GLU A 829 -36.66 -4.78 -11.41
CA GLU A 829 -36.96 -6.10 -10.84
C GLU A 829 -35.82 -6.70 -9.99
N VAL A 830 -35.18 -5.87 -9.15
CA VAL A 830 -34.06 -6.27 -8.28
C VAL A 830 -34.59 -7.12 -7.13
N ARG A 831 -34.12 -8.36 -7.03
CA ARG A 831 -34.52 -9.32 -6.00
C ARG A 831 -33.29 -9.89 -5.30
N VAL A 832 -33.37 -9.97 -3.98
CA VAL A 832 -32.36 -10.59 -3.13
C VAL A 832 -33.03 -11.65 -2.27
N TYR A 833 -32.48 -12.85 -2.29
CA TYR A 833 -32.90 -14.01 -1.51
C TYR A 833 -31.76 -14.37 -0.56
N ASP A 834 -32.05 -14.49 0.74
CA ASP A 834 -31.07 -14.83 1.78
C ASP A 834 -31.41 -16.19 2.36
N GLY A 835 -30.41 -17.03 2.61
CA GLY A 835 -30.55 -18.42 3.07
C GLY A 835 -31.03 -19.41 2.00
N VAL A 836 -30.95 -19.07 0.71
CA VAL A 836 -31.31 -19.95 -0.41
C VAL A 836 -30.61 -19.60 -1.71
N ALA A 837 -29.97 -20.62 -2.31
CA ALA A 837 -29.63 -20.67 -3.71
C ALA A 837 -30.84 -21.14 -4.53
N LEU A 838 -31.37 -20.26 -5.39
CA LEU A 838 -32.50 -20.59 -6.26
C LEU A 838 -32.08 -21.64 -7.30
N PRO A 839 -32.89 -22.66 -7.56
CA PRO A 839 -32.59 -23.62 -8.61
C PRO A 839 -32.70 -22.96 -10.00
N SER A 840 -32.01 -23.53 -11.00
CA SER A 840 -31.90 -22.96 -12.34
C SER A 840 -33.25 -22.72 -13.05
N ASP A 841 -34.27 -23.53 -12.74
CA ASP A 841 -35.63 -23.36 -13.27
C ASP A 841 -36.32 -22.12 -12.69
N GLU A 842 -36.09 -21.79 -11.41
CA GLU A 842 -36.55 -20.53 -10.82
C GLU A 842 -35.83 -19.31 -11.42
N ILE A 843 -34.52 -19.41 -11.67
CA ILE A 843 -33.79 -18.35 -12.40
C ILE A 843 -34.35 -18.16 -13.81
N THR A 844 -34.65 -19.26 -14.51
CA THR A 844 -35.29 -19.21 -15.83
C THR A 844 -36.68 -18.56 -15.75
N MET A 845 -37.46 -18.86 -14.71
CA MET A 845 -38.77 -18.21 -14.51
C MET A 845 -38.65 -16.71 -14.26
N LEU A 846 -37.65 -16.24 -13.50
CA LEU A 846 -37.39 -14.81 -13.30
C LEU A 846 -36.98 -14.09 -14.61
N TYR A 847 -36.32 -14.81 -15.52
CA TYR A 847 -36.03 -14.32 -16.86
C TYR A 847 -37.27 -14.28 -17.77
N GLU A 848 -38.08 -15.34 -17.78
CA GLU A 848 -39.25 -15.43 -18.67
C GLU A 848 -40.42 -14.56 -18.18
N ASN A 849 -40.58 -14.39 -16.87
CA ASN A 849 -41.69 -13.70 -16.21
C ASN A 849 -41.18 -12.68 -15.17
N PRO A 850 -40.61 -11.55 -15.62
CA PRO A 850 -39.89 -10.61 -14.75
C PRO A 850 -40.73 -9.95 -13.65
N GLY A 851 -42.05 -9.81 -13.84
CA GLY A 851 -42.98 -9.28 -12.83
C GLY A 851 -43.59 -10.32 -11.87
N GLY A 852 -43.17 -11.58 -11.95
CA GLY A 852 -43.77 -12.70 -11.19
C GLY A 852 -45.09 -13.22 -11.80
N PRO A 853 -45.69 -14.28 -11.21
CA PRO A 853 -46.95 -14.83 -11.70
C PRO A 853 -48.09 -13.81 -11.52
N ALA A 854 -48.79 -13.49 -12.60
CA ALA A 854 -49.99 -12.65 -12.54
C ALA A 854 -51.04 -13.28 -11.61
N GLU A 855 -51.54 -12.51 -10.65
CA GLU A 855 -52.68 -12.92 -9.80
C GLU A 855 -53.83 -13.43 -10.69
N GLN A 856 -54.18 -14.72 -10.57
CA GLN A 856 -55.46 -15.19 -11.07
C GLN A 856 -56.57 -14.60 -10.16
N PRO A 857 -57.67 -14.09 -10.72
CA PRO A 857 -58.77 -13.58 -9.91
C PRO A 857 -59.34 -14.69 -9.02
N GLU A 858 -59.54 -14.38 -7.74
CA GLU A 858 -60.28 -15.23 -6.80
C GLU A 858 -61.62 -15.68 -7.41
N GLU A 859 -61.79 -16.99 -7.64
CA GLU A 859 -63.11 -17.55 -7.93
C GLU A 859 -63.97 -17.48 -6.66
N GLU A 860 -65.07 -16.74 -6.76
CA GLU A 860 -66.07 -16.52 -5.72
C GLU A 860 -66.57 -17.83 -5.08
N ALA A 861 -66.67 -17.79 -3.75
CA ALA A 861 -67.32 -18.81 -2.93
C ALA A 861 -68.76 -19.09 -3.39
N GLY A 862 -69.02 -20.32 -3.81
CA GLY A 862 -70.35 -20.89 -4.03
C GLY A 862 -70.74 -21.88 -2.93
N GLU A 863 -71.96 -21.74 -2.43
CA GLU A 863 -72.54 -22.27 -1.19
C GLU A 863 -72.58 -23.80 -0.99
N GLU A 864 -72.72 -24.16 0.30
CA GLU A 864 -72.84 -25.47 0.94
C GLU A 864 -73.92 -26.44 0.39
N GLY A 865 -73.65 -27.74 0.52
CA GLY A 865 -74.68 -28.79 0.72
C GLY A 865 -74.16 -30.24 0.56
N PRO A 866 -74.63 -31.23 1.34
CA PRO A 866 -73.72 -32.10 2.10
C PRO A 866 -73.75 -33.60 1.75
N SER A 867 -72.84 -34.30 2.45
CA SER A 867 -72.94 -35.67 3.03
C SER A 867 -72.71 -36.91 2.16
N ASP A 868 -71.80 -37.73 2.69
CA ASP A 868 -71.90 -39.19 2.92
C ASP A 868 -71.06 -40.17 2.08
N GLU A 869 -70.42 -41.05 2.87
CA GLU A 869 -70.18 -42.49 2.67
C GLU A 869 -68.86 -43.01 2.06
N GLU A 870 -68.10 -43.63 2.99
CA GLU A 870 -67.52 -44.98 2.95
C GLU A 870 -66.26 -45.30 2.11
N LEU A 871 -65.18 -45.61 2.85
CA LEU A 871 -64.17 -46.64 2.53
C LEU A 871 -64.84 -48.05 2.58
N PRO A 872 -64.36 -49.07 1.84
CA PRO A 872 -63.19 -49.89 2.26
C PRO A 872 -62.24 -50.24 1.09
N ASP A 873 -60.92 -50.31 1.30
CA ASP A 873 -60.13 -51.49 1.71
C ASP A 873 -60.28 -52.74 0.82
N GLU A 874 -59.19 -53.15 0.14
CA GLU A 874 -58.78 -54.56 0.02
C GLU A 874 -57.38 -54.72 -0.64
N THR A 875 -56.42 -55.12 0.19
CA THR A 875 -55.50 -56.27 0.04
C THR A 875 -54.60 -56.49 -1.20
N ILE A 876 -53.29 -56.39 -0.94
CA ILE A 876 -52.20 -57.40 -1.07
C ILE A 876 -52.34 -58.48 -2.15
N VAL A 877 -51.35 -58.56 -3.07
CA VAL A 877 -50.67 -59.82 -3.44
C VAL A 877 -49.21 -59.52 -3.83
N ASP A 878 -48.26 -60.12 -3.10
CA ASP A 878 -46.85 -60.31 -3.48
C ASP A 878 -46.73 -61.31 -4.64
N GLU A 879 -45.77 -61.14 -5.56
CA GLU A 879 -45.06 -62.29 -6.11
C GLU A 879 -43.65 -61.94 -6.59
N GLU A 880 -42.75 -62.87 -6.28
CA GLU A 880 -41.29 -62.84 -6.33
C GLU A 880 -40.69 -62.96 -7.75
N ASP A 881 -39.38 -62.70 -7.76
CA ASP A 881 -38.33 -63.43 -8.49
C ASP A 881 -38.00 -63.05 -9.94
N SER A 882 -36.78 -62.53 -10.15
CA SER A 882 -35.68 -63.41 -10.61
C SER A 882 -34.36 -62.64 -10.87
N SER A 883 -33.27 -63.23 -10.38
CA SER A 883 -31.89 -63.31 -10.93
C SER A 883 -31.41 -62.21 -11.90
N GLY A 884 -30.30 -61.50 -11.69
CA GLY A 884 -28.99 -61.99 -11.24
C GLY A 884 -27.98 -61.85 -12.39
N SER A 885 -26.92 -61.07 -12.20
CA SER A 885 -25.57 -61.45 -12.63
C SER A 885 -24.53 -60.47 -12.08
N ASP A 886 -23.50 -61.09 -11.55
CA ASP A 886 -22.30 -60.60 -10.91
C ASP A 886 -21.19 -60.44 -11.97
N SER A 887 -20.36 -59.39 -11.84
CA SER A 887 -18.93 -59.49 -12.15
C SER A 887 -18.17 -58.31 -11.55
N THR A 888 -17.35 -58.65 -10.57
CA THR A 888 -16.32 -57.81 -9.93
C THR A 888 -14.99 -57.83 -10.72
N ILE A 889 -14.12 -56.89 -10.30
CA ILE A 889 -12.64 -56.88 -10.32
C ILE A 889 -11.97 -55.95 -11.34
N GLY A 890 -11.20 -54.99 -10.81
CA GLY A 890 -10.05 -54.40 -11.48
C GLY A 890 -9.51 -53.11 -10.85
N GLU A 891 -8.75 -53.22 -9.75
CA GLU A 891 -7.81 -52.16 -9.31
C GLU A 891 -6.79 -51.86 -10.42
N MET A 892 -6.50 -50.57 -10.66
CA MET A 892 -5.17 -50.11 -11.08
C MET A 892 -5.02 -48.62 -10.76
N GLY A 893 -4.01 -48.30 -9.95
CA GLY A 893 -3.58 -46.93 -9.70
C GLY A 893 -2.91 -46.28 -10.92
N GLY A 894 -2.99 -44.95 -10.96
CA GLY A 894 -2.26 -44.10 -11.88
C GLY A 894 -1.99 -42.76 -11.22
N GLN A 895 -0.72 -42.51 -10.91
CA GLN A 895 -0.18 -41.16 -10.79
C GLN A 895 -0.32 -40.46 -12.15
N THR A 896 -0.75 -39.21 -12.16
CA THR A 896 -0.54 -38.31 -13.28
C THR A 896 -0.06 -36.96 -12.77
N ASP A 897 1.18 -36.67 -13.13
CA ASP A 897 1.82 -35.37 -13.13
C ASP A 897 0.96 -34.34 -13.88
N ASN A 898 0.69 -33.19 -13.27
CA ASN A 898 0.23 -32.00 -13.99
C ASN A 898 1.44 -31.11 -14.27
N GLN A 899 1.91 -31.15 -15.52
CA GLN A 899 2.83 -30.15 -16.06
C GLN A 899 2.04 -28.89 -16.40
N GLN A 900 2.44 -27.78 -15.78
CA GLN A 900 2.08 -26.42 -16.14
C GLN A 900 2.44 -26.12 -17.61
N GLN A 901 1.50 -25.59 -18.37
CA GLN A 901 1.77 -24.93 -19.65
C GLN A 901 1.97 -23.42 -19.37
N ASN A 902 3.23 -22.99 -19.34
CA ASN A 902 3.60 -21.59 -19.50
C ASN A 902 3.36 -21.17 -20.95
N GLN A 903 2.48 -20.19 -21.17
CA GLN A 903 2.47 -19.36 -22.37
C GLN A 903 3.00 -17.97 -22.03
N GLN A 904 3.66 -17.40 -23.03
CA GLN A 904 4.50 -16.22 -23.01
C GLN A 904 3.69 -14.94 -22.70
N ASP A 905 4.01 -14.28 -21.60
CA ASP A 905 3.83 -12.83 -21.46
C ASP A 905 5.14 -12.27 -20.91
N GLY A 906 5.81 -11.47 -21.74
CA GLY A 906 7.05 -10.79 -21.40
C GLY A 906 7.11 -9.55 -22.26
N ASN A 907 6.45 -8.48 -21.79
CA ASN A 907 6.58 -7.11 -22.32
C ASN A 907 5.76 -6.07 -21.51
N GLN A 908 5.44 -6.32 -20.22
CA GLN A 908 4.80 -5.32 -19.37
C GLN A 908 5.62 -5.08 -18.11
N LEU A 909 5.67 -3.81 -17.69
CA LEU A 909 6.16 -3.39 -16.38
C LEU A 909 5.47 -4.20 -15.26
N PRO A 910 6.14 -4.47 -14.14
CA PRO A 910 5.43 -4.68 -12.88
C PRO A 910 4.52 -3.46 -12.64
N HIS A 911 3.24 -3.69 -12.33
CA HIS A 911 2.19 -2.68 -12.28
C HIS A 911 2.62 -1.35 -11.62
N THR A 912 2.78 -0.29 -12.43
CA THR A 912 3.06 1.09 -11.96
C THR A 912 1.77 1.90 -11.82
N SER A 913 1.69 2.73 -10.77
CA SER A 913 0.54 3.51 -10.29
C SER A 913 0.06 4.69 -11.17
N THR A 914 0.64 4.88 -12.36
CA THR A 914 0.44 6.08 -13.22
C THR A 914 -1.02 6.27 -13.66
N ASN A 915 -1.78 5.18 -13.87
CA ASN A 915 -3.16 5.28 -14.37
C ASN A 915 -4.14 5.79 -13.31
N MET A 916 -3.95 5.48 -12.03
CA MET A 916 -4.86 5.90 -10.94
C MET A 916 -4.74 7.40 -10.61
N PHE A 917 -3.54 7.98 -10.74
CA PHE A 917 -3.29 9.38 -10.36
C PHE A 917 -3.86 10.39 -11.37
N THR A 918 -3.95 10.01 -12.65
CA THR A 918 -4.47 10.85 -13.73
C THR A 918 -5.98 11.13 -13.55
N TYR A 919 -6.75 10.16 -13.09
CA TYR A 919 -8.20 10.32 -12.87
C TYR A 919 -8.53 11.23 -11.67
N LEU A 920 -7.71 11.22 -10.62
CA LEU A 920 -7.90 12.08 -9.44
C LEU A 920 -7.74 13.57 -9.78
N LEU A 921 -6.80 13.90 -10.66
CA LEU A 921 -6.49 15.28 -11.05
C LEU A 921 -7.56 15.90 -11.97
N ILE A 922 -8.17 15.08 -12.82
CA ILE A 922 -9.31 15.49 -13.66
C ILE A 922 -10.51 15.85 -12.78
N GLY A 923 -10.78 15.07 -11.72
CA GLY A 923 -11.85 15.34 -10.76
C GLY A 923 -11.68 16.67 -10.02
N VAL A 924 -10.47 16.99 -9.55
CA VAL A 924 -10.17 18.26 -8.87
C VAL A 924 -10.26 19.46 -9.84
N GLY A 925 -9.86 19.28 -11.10
CA GLY A 925 -9.98 20.30 -12.14
C GLY A 925 -11.43 20.74 -12.39
N LEU A 926 -12.36 19.78 -12.42
CA LEU A 926 -13.78 20.04 -12.66
C LEU A 926 -14.47 20.75 -11.48
N LEU A 927 -14.07 20.46 -10.24
CA LEU A 927 -14.58 21.12 -9.03
C LEU A 927 -14.16 22.60 -8.95
N VAL A 928 -12.93 22.94 -9.34
CA VAL A 928 -12.46 24.34 -9.36
C VAL A 928 -13.17 25.14 -10.46
N ILE A 929 -13.38 24.54 -11.63
CA ILE A 929 -14.16 25.17 -12.70
C ILE A 929 -15.59 25.40 -12.22
N GLY A 930 -16.25 24.40 -11.64
CA GLY A 930 -17.58 24.51 -11.03
C GLY A 930 -17.69 25.64 -10.01
N GLY A 931 -16.73 25.73 -9.08
CA GLY A 931 -16.66 26.79 -8.07
C GLY A 931 -16.50 28.20 -8.65
N ILE A 932 -15.68 28.37 -9.69
CA ILE A 932 -15.49 29.66 -10.38
C ILE A 932 -16.77 30.05 -11.13
N THR A 933 -17.42 29.12 -11.84
CA THR A 933 -18.71 29.38 -12.50
C THR A 933 -19.79 29.77 -11.50
N TYR A 934 -19.86 29.08 -10.35
CA TYR A 934 -20.81 29.39 -9.28
C TYR A 934 -20.56 30.77 -8.66
N PHE A 935 -19.30 31.17 -8.43
CA PHE A 935 -18.97 32.47 -7.85
C PHE A 935 -19.23 33.64 -8.81
N VAL A 936 -18.97 33.44 -10.12
CA VAL A 936 -19.29 34.42 -11.18
C VAL A 936 -20.81 34.53 -11.36
N TRP A 937 -21.55 33.43 -11.29
CA TRP A 937 -23.01 33.41 -11.35
C TRP A 937 -23.65 34.15 -10.15
N ARG A 938 -23.14 33.90 -8.93
CA ARG A 938 -23.64 34.54 -7.70
C ARG A 938 -23.35 36.05 -7.64
N ARG A 939 -22.28 36.54 -8.28
CA ARG A 939 -21.97 37.99 -8.39
C ARG A 939 -22.85 38.71 -9.42
N LYS A 940 -23.31 38.01 -10.46
CA LYS A 940 -24.20 38.57 -11.49
C LYS A 940 -25.65 38.73 -11.02
N TYR A 941 -26.09 37.96 -10.02
CA TYR A 941 -27.46 37.97 -9.48
C TYR A 941 -27.68 38.78 -8.18
N LYS A 942 -26.68 39.53 -7.70
CA LYS A 942 -26.81 40.44 -6.54
C LYS A 942 -27.02 41.92 -6.91
N ARG A 943 -27.33 42.22 -8.17
CA ARG A 943 -27.77 43.55 -8.64
C ARG A 943 -29.01 43.39 -9.54
N ILE A 944 -30.13 42.95 -8.97
CA ILE A 944 -31.52 43.25 -9.35
C ILE A 944 -32.32 43.26 -8.05
#